data_AF-R9AAF0-F1
#
_entry.id   AF-R9AAF0-F1
#
_cell.length_a   1.000
_cell.length_b   1.000
_cell.length_c   1.000
_cell.angle_alpha   90.00
_cell.angle_beta   90.00
_cell.angle_gamma   90.00
#
_symmetry.space_group_name_H-M   'P 1'
#
loop_
_entity.id
_entity.type
_entity.pdbx_description
1 polymer ?
#
loop_
_entity_poly.entity_id
_entity_poly.type
_entity_poly.pdbx_seq_one_letter_code
_entity_poly.pdbx_strand_id
1 'polypeptide(L)'
;MLDNYTHNPIKSLGTQSRVPEHVPRHYSLDITGPAGQISSEIEKLSRVAYTVLLMKYLDTQDILLGETSVDYIGDPEATLIQPIRVQLEGGELLSQISQNIDQQLSANIPLSNDDARLELGVKDHETPLQALFVWGVDLVTCRQHNSLLMGGYLSHNGYTLSVYSDGSLISSTSLGVLLNQVKVVLERLLQHHENLSNVHIGEVLKPFPKNLASHAQKTLDMSHQRLVVDWLFDNAASRPEKIAHECYTDLDSPPSLLSWNDFNRRSNQLARWLVEHKRVQLEDRVGLSLPRCPEFYIAMAAILKAGGCYTSIDPELPEERKKYIAKDSASKVVFTTSENQHIFPLIAVDTHDASLWRLVHTLSPSNFNCAQADSLAYLLYTSGTTGNPKGCLIEHRALYWAMITFGDYPIPISNPDSDKRLAMASLAFDVHISEITQSWHEKLALVTVPRAQLLGDLREYIVRMHITHLGMVPSMIEALLETPDGLPLKYLISGGEKITQNLLEKWANQPNLVLANFYGPTELTIGISARKVMAHDTKENVGKVFPSCDAFVVDRDMNIVPLGTPGELVVEGVLAARGYLNLDHLTAKSFVRYPTPQSWAYRTGDLVRMTPDHSIEIMGRIDSQVKYRGVRLETEGVSNILRLASSSVELLATTLITQHASLSQQVLVSFVAPSHSGVGVVDRRTTAPTIKYDSGALVNTLKMAVDRELPVYMRPAYIIPTNFIPLTLNGKSDNKVLAQLFKTTPMQSLLKSQRA
;
A
#
# COMPACT_ATOMS: atom_id res chain seq x y z
N MET A 1 33.45 9.23 -21.56
CA MET A 1 33.19 8.04 -20.71
C MET A 1 31.80 8.01 -20.10
N LEU A 2 31.19 9.17 -19.85
CA LEU A 2 29.96 9.31 -19.06
C LEU A 2 28.69 9.57 -19.91
N ASP A 3 28.80 9.55 -21.24
CA ASP A 3 27.66 9.71 -22.15
C ASP A 3 26.58 8.66 -21.83
N ASN A 4 25.34 9.14 -21.68
CA ASN A 4 24.15 8.33 -21.36
C ASN A 4 24.06 7.73 -19.95
N TYR A 5 24.86 8.18 -18.96
CA TYR A 5 24.67 7.79 -17.57
C TYR A 5 23.38 8.38 -16.98
N THR A 6 22.64 7.56 -16.21
CA THR A 6 21.50 8.04 -15.41
C THR A 6 21.96 8.27 -13.99
N HIS A 7 22.11 9.54 -13.58
CA HIS A 7 22.44 9.90 -12.21
C HIS A 7 21.35 9.42 -11.24
N ASN A 8 21.64 8.34 -10.50
CA ASN A 8 20.78 7.77 -9.47
C ASN A 8 21.27 8.22 -8.09
N PRO A 9 20.65 9.26 -7.49
CA PRO A 9 21.10 9.75 -6.20
C PRO A 9 20.77 8.76 -5.08
N ILE A 10 21.75 8.43 -4.24
CA ILE A 10 21.63 7.72 -2.96
C ILE A 10 20.98 8.68 -1.96
N LYS A 11 19.66 8.84 -2.04
CA LYS A 11 18.93 9.83 -1.22
C LYS A 11 18.56 9.34 0.19
N SER A 12 18.66 8.04 0.47
CA SER A 12 18.43 7.41 1.78
C SER A 12 18.42 5.88 1.62
N LEU A 13 18.99 5.12 2.57
CA LEU A 13 18.86 3.65 2.67
C LEU A 13 17.69 3.22 3.58
N GLY A 14 16.72 4.11 3.83
CA GLY A 14 15.54 3.90 4.67
C GLY A 14 15.72 4.45 6.08
N THR A 15 14.73 5.22 6.57
CA THR A 15 14.69 5.84 7.91
C THR A 15 13.24 6.06 8.38
N GLN A 16 12.98 5.90 9.68
CA GLN A 16 11.64 6.21 10.26
C GLN A 16 11.33 7.71 10.29
N SER A 17 12.37 8.51 10.48
CA SER A 17 12.29 9.96 10.66
C SER A 17 13.19 10.67 9.66
N ARG A 18 12.83 11.92 9.35
CA ARG A 18 13.74 12.85 8.70
C ARG A 18 14.87 13.13 9.67
N VAL A 19 16.10 12.88 9.25
CA VAL A 19 17.29 13.25 10.03
C VAL A 19 17.78 14.59 9.49
N PRO A 20 17.52 15.72 10.16
CA PRO A 20 18.08 17.01 9.77
C PRO A 20 19.51 17.23 10.29
N GLU A 21 20.06 16.27 11.05
CA GLU A 21 21.38 16.40 11.64
C GLU A 21 22.49 16.03 10.63
N HIS A 22 23.23 17.05 10.18
CA HIS A 22 24.48 16.93 9.41
C HIS A 22 25.65 16.37 10.23
N VAL A 23 25.36 15.43 11.13
CA VAL A 23 26.35 14.82 12.01
C VAL A 23 26.97 13.63 11.28
N PRO A 24 28.30 13.62 11.07
CA PRO A 24 29.01 12.48 10.52
C PRO A 24 28.70 11.17 11.27
N ARG A 25 28.40 10.11 10.53
CA ARG A 25 28.19 8.76 11.08
C ARG A 25 29.24 7.82 10.50
N HIS A 26 29.81 7.00 11.37
CA HIS A 26 30.90 6.09 11.02
C HIS A 26 30.75 4.75 11.76
N TYR A 27 31.03 3.64 11.07
CA TYR A 27 31.09 2.29 11.63
C TYR A 27 32.31 1.57 11.10
N SER A 28 32.95 0.77 11.96
CA SER A 28 34.01 -0.16 11.57
C SER A 28 33.74 -1.55 12.12
N LEU A 29 34.21 -2.57 11.40
CA LEU A 29 34.26 -3.94 11.89
C LEU A 29 35.56 -4.61 11.43
N ASP A 30 36.04 -5.55 12.25
CA ASP A 30 37.19 -6.36 11.91
C ASP A 30 36.76 -7.62 11.15
N ILE A 31 37.55 -7.97 10.14
CA ILE A 31 37.46 -9.23 9.41
C ILE A 31 38.62 -10.11 9.85
N THR A 32 38.27 -11.16 10.58
CA THR A 32 39.22 -12.20 11.00
C THR A 32 39.18 -13.34 9.98
N GLY A 33 40.33 -13.69 9.42
CA GLY A 33 40.52 -14.85 8.55
C GLY A 33 41.61 -15.76 9.10
N PRO A 34 41.70 -17.03 8.67
CA PRO A 34 42.80 -17.91 9.08
C PRO A 34 44.13 -17.25 8.72
N ALA A 35 44.92 -16.99 9.76
CA ALA A 35 46.20 -16.28 9.69
C ALA A 35 47.10 -16.94 8.64
N GLY A 36 47.23 -16.31 7.47
CA GLY A 36 48.13 -16.74 6.39
C GLY A 36 47.58 -16.71 4.97
N GLN A 37 46.27 -16.60 4.76
CA GLN A 37 45.64 -16.63 3.42
C GLN A 37 44.72 -15.43 3.12
N ILE A 38 45.00 -14.27 3.69
CA ILE A 38 44.26 -13.06 3.35
C ILE A 38 45.02 -12.34 2.24
N SER A 39 44.51 -12.52 1.03
CA SER A 39 45.08 -12.20 -0.26
C SER A 39 45.33 -10.70 -0.50
N SER A 40 46.26 -10.36 -1.42
CA SER A 40 46.39 -9.03 -2.05
C SER A 40 45.08 -8.52 -2.67
N GLU A 41 44.11 -9.41 -2.91
CA GLU A 41 42.83 -9.12 -3.55
C GLU A 41 41.78 -8.55 -2.59
N ILE A 42 41.99 -8.50 -1.27
CA ILE A 42 40.91 -8.09 -0.34
C ILE A 42 40.40 -6.67 -0.60
N GLU A 43 41.27 -5.74 -0.99
CA GLU A 43 40.89 -4.39 -1.42
C GLU A 43 39.92 -4.46 -2.60
N LYS A 44 40.32 -5.20 -3.63
CA LYS A 44 39.57 -5.41 -4.86
C LYS A 44 38.21 -6.06 -4.60
N LEU A 45 38.18 -7.11 -3.78
CA LEU A 45 36.94 -7.82 -3.45
C LEU A 45 36.02 -6.98 -2.56
N SER A 46 36.57 -6.13 -1.68
CA SER A 46 35.77 -5.19 -0.88
C SER A 46 35.08 -4.17 -1.77
N ARG A 47 35.80 -3.67 -2.78
CA ARG A 47 35.25 -2.79 -3.81
C ARG A 47 34.12 -3.47 -4.59
N VAL A 48 34.34 -4.69 -5.07
CA VAL A 48 33.29 -5.48 -5.77
C VAL A 48 32.07 -5.71 -4.87
N ALA A 49 32.27 -6.11 -3.61
CA ALA A 49 31.20 -6.33 -2.64
C ALA A 49 30.34 -5.09 -2.42
N TYR A 50 30.99 -3.94 -2.26
CA TYR A 50 30.32 -2.65 -2.10
C TYR A 50 29.53 -2.27 -3.35
N THR A 51 30.15 -2.38 -4.54
CA THR A 51 29.50 -2.10 -5.83
C THR A 51 28.24 -2.93 -6.04
N VAL A 52 28.32 -4.26 -5.97
CA VAL A 52 27.17 -5.13 -6.26
C VAL A 52 26.03 -4.93 -5.27
N LEU A 53 26.33 -4.61 -4.01
CA LEU A 53 25.33 -4.31 -3.01
C LEU A 53 24.64 -2.97 -3.28
N LEU A 54 25.39 -1.91 -3.62
CA LEU A 54 24.80 -0.63 -4.01
C LEU A 54 23.90 -0.74 -5.23
N MET A 55 24.30 -1.51 -6.25
CA MET A 55 23.47 -1.79 -7.42
C MET A 55 22.14 -2.43 -7.02
N LYS A 56 22.19 -3.35 -6.05
CA LYS A 56 20.99 -3.99 -5.50
C LYS A 56 20.10 -3.00 -4.73
N TYR A 57 20.68 -2.14 -3.88
CA TYR A 57 19.94 -1.08 -3.18
C TYR A 57 19.28 -0.06 -4.11
N LEU A 58 19.92 0.26 -5.23
CA LEU A 58 19.43 1.21 -6.22
C LEU A 58 18.52 0.58 -7.28
N ASP A 59 18.35 -0.75 -7.25
CA ASP A 59 17.67 -1.55 -8.30
C ASP A 59 18.15 -1.15 -9.72
N THR A 60 19.47 -1.02 -9.89
CA THR A 60 20.10 -0.60 -11.15
C THR A 60 21.07 -1.66 -11.66
N GLN A 61 21.23 -1.72 -12.98
CA GLN A 61 22.27 -2.49 -13.65
C GLN A 61 23.42 -1.59 -14.13
N ASP A 62 23.35 -0.27 -13.89
CA ASP A 62 24.36 0.71 -14.28
C ASP A 62 24.58 1.67 -13.11
N ILE A 63 25.80 1.69 -12.57
CA ILE A 63 26.19 2.52 -11.43
C ILE A 63 27.51 3.24 -11.70
N LEU A 64 27.60 4.47 -11.22
CA LEU A 64 28.83 5.25 -11.22
C LEU A 64 29.29 5.48 -9.78
N LEU A 65 30.52 5.08 -9.50
CA LEU A 65 31.20 5.19 -8.21
C LEU A 65 32.47 6.01 -8.36
N GLY A 66 33.02 6.51 -7.27
CA GLY A 66 34.34 7.13 -7.27
C GLY A 66 35.34 6.34 -6.45
N GLU A 67 36.59 6.32 -6.89
CA GLU A 67 37.72 5.91 -6.06
C GLU A 67 38.60 7.10 -5.73
N THR A 68 39.09 7.14 -4.50
CA THR A 68 39.95 8.22 -4.02
C THR A 68 41.11 7.67 -3.19
N SER A 69 42.16 8.48 -3.02
CA SER A 69 43.39 8.11 -2.31
C SER A 69 43.41 8.66 -0.87
N VAL A 70 44.41 8.25 -0.09
CA VAL A 70 44.54 8.53 1.36
C VAL A 70 44.65 10.02 1.72
N ASP A 71 45.10 10.87 0.80
CA ASP A 71 45.30 12.32 1.04
C ASP A 71 43.98 13.10 1.28
N TYR A 72 42.85 12.40 1.15
CA TYR A 72 41.44 12.79 1.30
C TYR A 72 41.03 13.54 2.60
N ILE A 73 41.83 13.52 3.66
CA ILE A 73 41.31 13.83 5.02
C ILE A 73 41.45 15.33 5.41
N GLY A 74 42.12 16.14 4.59
CA GLY A 74 42.38 17.56 4.90
C GLY A 74 41.32 18.54 4.40
N ASP A 75 40.87 18.41 3.15
CA ASP A 75 39.99 19.35 2.44
C ASP A 75 39.11 18.64 1.39
N PRO A 76 37.77 18.57 1.58
CA PRO A 76 36.85 17.92 0.64
C PRO A 76 36.89 18.48 -0.79
N GLU A 77 37.17 19.78 -0.98
CA GLU A 77 37.20 20.39 -2.33
C GLU A 77 38.53 20.13 -3.06
N ALA A 78 39.61 19.76 -2.34
CA ALA A 78 40.88 19.35 -2.93
C ALA A 78 40.94 17.86 -3.33
N THR A 79 39.81 17.16 -3.24
CA THR A 79 39.73 15.71 -3.48
C THR A 79 39.93 15.38 -4.96
N LEU A 80 40.86 14.47 -5.23
CA LEU A 80 40.95 13.79 -6.52
C LEU A 80 40.11 12.51 -6.48
N ILE A 81 39.17 12.41 -7.41
CA ILE A 81 38.27 11.27 -7.54
C ILE A 81 38.43 10.68 -8.93
N GLN A 82 38.55 9.36 -8.99
CA GLN A 82 38.58 8.59 -10.22
C GLN A 82 37.21 7.95 -10.43
N PRO A 83 36.40 8.41 -11.40
CA PRO A 83 35.09 7.83 -11.67
C PRO A 83 35.24 6.40 -12.21
N ILE A 84 34.40 5.49 -11.74
CA ILE A 84 34.32 4.09 -12.16
C ILE A 84 32.86 3.78 -12.49
N ARG A 85 32.58 3.45 -13.75
CA ARG A 85 31.24 3.04 -14.19
C ARG A 85 31.18 1.53 -14.28
N VAL A 86 30.23 0.91 -13.59
CA VAL A 86 29.96 -0.52 -13.67
C VAL A 86 28.59 -0.72 -14.28
N GLN A 87 28.55 -1.39 -15.43
CA GLN A 87 27.34 -1.71 -16.17
C GLN A 87 27.27 -3.23 -16.35
N LEU A 88 26.14 -3.82 -15.96
CA LEU A 88 25.89 -5.25 -16.05
C LEU A 88 25.05 -5.59 -17.29
N GLU A 89 25.52 -6.51 -18.12
CA GLU A 89 24.80 -7.11 -19.23
C GLU A 89 24.46 -8.59 -18.93
N GLY A 90 23.27 -8.82 -18.37
CA GLY A 90 22.57 -10.12 -18.32
C GLY A 90 23.39 -11.39 -18.02
N GLY A 91 23.49 -11.76 -16.73
CA GLY A 91 24.11 -13.04 -16.30
C GLY A 91 25.60 -12.94 -15.96
N GLU A 92 26.11 -11.72 -15.77
CA GLU A 92 27.54 -11.47 -15.58
C GLU A 92 28.15 -12.17 -14.37
N LEU A 93 29.42 -12.51 -14.58
CA LEU A 93 30.30 -13.16 -13.63
C LEU A 93 31.04 -12.09 -12.81
N LEU A 94 31.28 -12.36 -11.54
CA LEU A 94 31.98 -11.42 -10.66
C LEU A 94 33.38 -11.06 -11.16
N SER A 95 34.03 -11.94 -11.93
CA SER A 95 35.31 -11.65 -12.57
C SER A 95 35.24 -10.51 -13.58
N GLN A 96 34.12 -10.37 -14.31
CA GLN A 96 33.95 -9.33 -15.33
C GLN A 96 33.86 -7.95 -14.69
N ILE A 97 33.08 -7.84 -13.61
CA ILE A 97 32.98 -6.61 -12.81
C ILE A 97 34.35 -6.23 -12.26
N SER A 98 35.04 -7.20 -11.66
CA SER A 98 36.36 -7.01 -11.08
C SER A 98 37.38 -6.50 -12.12
N GLN A 99 37.43 -7.12 -13.31
CA GLN A 99 38.32 -6.72 -14.41
C GLN A 99 37.94 -5.35 -15.00
N ASN A 100 36.65 -5.08 -15.15
CA ASN A 100 36.16 -3.81 -15.68
C ASN A 100 36.55 -2.63 -14.77
N ILE A 101 36.46 -2.83 -13.45
CA ILE A 101 36.88 -1.84 -12.47
C ILE A 101 38.40 -1.62 -12.53
N ASP A 102 39.22 -2.68 -12.53
CA ASP A 102 40.69 -2.57 -12.62
C ASP A 102 41.15 -1.85 -13.89
N GLN A 103 40.50 -2.16 -15.02
CA GLN A 103 40.82 -1.56 -16.31
C GLN A 103 40.55 -0.05 -16.29
N GLN A 104 39.44 0.38 -15.69
CA GLN A 104 39.13 1.79 -15.50
C GLN A 104 40.05 2.47 -14.49
N LEU A 105 40.42 1.78 -13.42
CA LEU A 105 41.39 2.29 -12.44
C LEU A 105 42.78 2.51 -13.06
N SER A 106 43.15 1.70 -14.04
CA SER A 106 44.42 1.83 -14.75
C SER A 106 44.39 2.90 -15.85
N ALA A 107 43.21 3.18 -16.41
CA ALA A 107 43.04 4.05 -17.58
C ALA A 107 42.54 5.46 -17.26
N ASN A 108 41.74 5.62 -16.21
CA ASN A 108 41.07 6.88 -15.90
C ASN A 108 42.04 7.83 -15.17
N ILE A 109 41.92 9.11 -15.47
CA ILE A 109 42.70 10.16 -14.82
C ILE A 109 41.89 10.65 -13.60
N PRO A 110 42.50 10.77 -12.40
CA PRO A 110 41.82 11.38 -11.26
C PRO A 110 41.43 12.82 -11.55
N LEU A 111 40.19 13.18 -11.24
CA LEU A 111 39.60 14.50 -11.48
C LEU A 111 39.46 15.26 -10.17
N SER A 112 39.59 16.58 -10.20
CA SER A 112 39.12 17.40 -9.08
C SER A 112 37.59 17.31 -8.95
N ASN A 113 37.03 17.68 -7.80
CA ASN A 113 35.57 17.72 -7.63
C ASN A 113 34.88 18.65 -8.65
N ASP A 114 35.50 19.78 -8.99
CA ASP A 114 34.97 20.71 -9.99
C ASP A 114 34.99 20.12 -11.41
N ASP A 115 36.10 19.46 -11.78
CA ASP A 115 36.19 18.77 -13.07
C ASP A 115 35.17 17.62 -13.16
N ALA A 116 34.99 16.87 -12.07
CA ALA A 116 33.99 15.81 -12.00
C ALA A 116 32.56 16.36 -12.13
N ARG A 117 32.23 17.49 -11.48
CA ARG A 117 30.93 18.16 -11.63
C ARG A 117 30.71 18.60 -13.08
N LEU A 118 31.73 19.20 -13.70
CA LEU A 118 31.68 19.64 -15.09
C LEU A 118 31.46 18.47 -16.05
N GLU A 119 32.20 17.37 -15.90
CA GLU A 119 32.04 16.19 -16.74
C GLU A 119 30.67 15.51 -16.57
N LEU A 120 30.12 15.51 -15.35
CA LEU A 120 28.83 14.88 -15.05
C LEU A 120 27.63 15.79 -15.29
N GLY A 121 27.84 17.08 -15.58
CA GLY A 121 26.76 18.06 -15.71
C GLY A 121 25.99 18.28 -14.40
N VAL A 122 26.66 18.09 -13.26
CA VAL A 122 26.11 18.24 -11.91
C VAL A 122 26.32 19.69 -11.45
N LYS A 123 25.40 20.26 -10.67
CA LYS A 123 25.50 21.67 -10.24
C LYS A 123 26.65 21.88 -9.26
N ASP A 124 27.20 23.10 -9.21
CA ASP A 124 28.34 23.45 -8.34
C ASP A 124 28.17 23.10 -6.85
N HIS A 125 26.92 23.10 -6.35
CA HIS A 125 26.60 22.77 -4.94
C HIS A 125 26.22 21.30 -4.72
N GLU A 126 26.15 20.50 -5.77
CA GLU A 126 25.83 19.08 -5.71
C GLU A 126 27.12 18.25 -5.66
N THR A 127 27.08 17.15 -4.92
CA THR A 127 28.20 16.23 -4.81
C THR A 127 28.30 15.40 -6.09
N PRO A 128 29.45 15.43 -6.81
CA PRO A 128 29.56 14.81 -8.13
C PRO A 128 29.35 13.29 -8.11
N LEU A 129 29.89 12.61 -7.08
CA LEU A 129 29.74 11.16 -6.90
C LEU A 129 29.25 10.84 -5.48
N GLN A 130 28.11 10.16 -5.39
CA GLN A 130 27.43 9.92 -4.11
C GLN A 130 27.95 8.71 -3.35
N ALA A 131 28.71 7.84 -3.99
CA ALA A 131 29.37 6.70 -3.36
C ALA A 131 30.84 6.65 -3.74
N LEU A 132 31.70 6.57 -2.73
CA LEU A 132 33.15 6.54 -2.87
C LEU A 132 33.75 5.30 -2.19
N PHE A 133 34.85 4.82 -2.75
CA PHE A 133 35.70 3.78 -2.17
C PHE A 133 37.11 4.32 -1.88
N VAL A 134 37.68 3.96 -0.74
CA VAL A 134 39.04 4.34 -0.34
C VAL A 134 39.72 3.22 0.45
N TRP A 135 40.98 2.93 0.16
CA TRP A 135 41.74 1.89 0.86
C TRP A 135 42.98 2.44 1.57
N GLY A 136 43.38 1.78 2.65
CA GLY A 136 44.54 2.14 3.49
C GLY A 136 44.24 3.21 4.54
N VAL A 137 42.97 3.51 4.81
CA VAL A 137 42.56 4.65 5.66
C VAL A 137 41.57 4.23 6.74
N ASP A 138 41.76 4.76 7.95
CA ASP A 138 40.73 4.74 8.99
C ASP A 138 39.76 5.91 8.79
N LEU A 139 38.53 5.60 8.37
CA LEU A 139 37.48 6.58 8.08
C LEU A 139 37.03 7.39 9.32
N VAL A 140 37.42 7.01 10.54
CA VAL A 140 37.26 7.86 11.74
C VAL A 140 37.89 9.24 11.54
N THR A 141 38.97 9.31 10.75
CA THR A 141 39.72 10.54 10.52
C THR A 141 39.06 11.46 9.50
N CYS A 142 38.11 10.97 8.69
CA CYS A 142 37.42 11.74 7.65
C CYS A 142 36.60 12.89 8.24
N ARG A 143 36.72 14.08 7.63
CA ARG A 143 35.91 15.26 7.96
C ARG A 143 34.78 15.45 6.95
N GLN A 144 33.60 15.75 7.48
CA GLN A 144 32.35 16.16 6.81
C GLN A 144 32.31 16.00 5.27
N HIS A 145 31.75 14.89 4.79
CA HIS A 145 31.49 14.64 3.37
C HIS A 145 30.02 14.27 3.11
N ASN A 146 29.49 14.68 1.97
CA ASN A 146 28.11 14.46 1.54
C ASN A 146 27.93 13.17 0.69
N SER A 147 28.86 12.23 0.79
CA SER A 147 28.81 10.93 0.09
C SER A 147 28.83 9.79 1.08
N LEU A 148 28.34 8.64 0.62
CA LEU A 148 28.55 7.37 1.28
C LEU A 148 29.95 6.85 0.94
N LEU A 149 30.80 6.74 1.95
CA LEU A 149 32.15 6.22 1.84
C LEU A 149 32.19 4.79 2.36
N MET A 150 32.83 3.91 1.59
CA MET A 150 33.29 2.61 2.05
C MET A 150 34.82 2.61 2.04
N GLY A 151 35.43 2.08 3.08
CA GLY A 151 36.86 1.90 3.09
C GLY A 151 37.33 0.72 3.90
N GLY A 152 38.65 0.56 3.92
CA GLY A 152 39.29 -0.45 4.72
C GLY A 152 40.78 -0.25 4.84
N TYR A 153 41.37 -0.82 5.88
CA TYR A 153 42.81 -0.77 6.12
C TYR A 153 43.31 -2.06 6.77
N LEU A 154 44.61 -2.31 6.64
CA LEU A 154 45.29 -3.41 7.31
C LEU A 154 45.46 -3.06 8.80
N SER A 155 44.93 -3.90 9.70
CA SER A 155 45.08 -3.76 11.14
C SER A 155 45.98 -4.86 11.71
N HIS A 156 46.38 -4.73 12.97
CA HIS A 156 47.29 -5.69 13.62
C HIS A 156 46.73 -7.12 13.67
N ASN A 157 45.40 -7.28 13.59
CA ASN A 157 44.70 -8.56 13.72
C ASN A 157 44.02 -9.02 12.40
N GLY A 158 44.29 -8.36 11.27
CA GLY A 158 43.64 -8.64 10.00
C GLY A 158 43.33 -7.36 9.23
N TYR A 159 42.06 -7.18 8.86
CA TYR A 159 41.61 -6.01 8.11
C TYR A 159 40.39 -5.43 8.77
N THR A 160 40.31 -4.11 8.80
CA THR A 160 39.15 -3.39 9.31
C THR A 160 38.44 -2.79 8.11
N LEU A 161 37.15 -3.12 7.95
CA LEU A 161 36.28 -2.42 7.01
C LEU A 161 35.54 -1.31 7.74
N SER A 162 35.33 -0.20 7.06
CA SER A 162 34.64 0.95 7.61
C SER A 162 33.69 1.59 6.58
N VAL A 163 32.66 2.24 7.09
CA VAL A 163 31.75 3.06 6.30
C VAL A 163 31.55 4.41 6.97
N TYR A 164 31.34 5.43 6.16
CA TYR A 164 31.06 6.80 6.59
C TYR A 164 29.93 7.40 5.76
N SER A 165 29.04 8.18 6.39
CA SER A 165 28.06 9.01 5.69
C SER A 165 27.64 10.20 6.55
N ASP A 166 27.20 11.28 5.92
CA ASP A 166 26.41 12.32 6.60
C ASP A 166 25.11 11.68 7.13
N GLY A 167 24.77 11.93 8.40
CA GLY A 167 23.59 11.39 9.07
C GLY A 167 22.25 11.86 8.47
N SER A 168 22.25 13.00 7.76
CA SER A 168 21.10 13.48 7.01
C SER A 168 20.81 12.66 5.75
N LEU A 169 21.80 11.94 5.23
CA LEU A 169 21.65 11.05 4.07
C LEU A 169 21.28 9.63 4.50
N ILE A 170 22.01 9.06 5.45
CA ILE A 170 21.86 7.66 5.87
C ILE A 170 21.87 7.58 7.39
N SER A 171 20.82 6.96 7.96
CA SER A 171 20.77 6.76 9.41
C SER A 171 21.91 5.86 9.89
N SER A 172 22.32 6.05 11.13
CA SER A 172 23.39 5.23 11.74
C SER A 172 23.06 3.74 11.69
N THR A 173 21.80 3.36 11.95
CA THR A 173 21.35 1.97 11.87
C THR A 173 21.48 1.41 10.44
N SER A 174 21.06 2.16 9.43
CA SER A 174 21.15 1.74 8.02
C SER A 174 22.60 1.60 7.58
N LEU A 175 23.47 2.51 8.03
CA LEU A 175 24.90 2.47 7.75
C LEU A 175 25.57 1.22 8.35
N GLY A 176 25.23 0.87 9.60
CA GLY A 176 25.71 -0.36 10.24
C GLY A 176 25.19 -1.63 9.54
N VAL A 177 23.93 -1.66 9.09
CA VAL A 177 23.40 -2.78 8.31
C VAL A 177 24.12 -2.93 6.98
N LEU A 178 24.37 -1.83 6.26
CA LEU A 178 25.12 -1.85 5.01
C LEU A 178 26.51 -2.47 5.21
N LEU A 179 27.27 -2.03 6.21
CA LEU A 179 28.62 -2.56 6.47
C LEU A 179 28.59 -4.07 6.77
N ASN A 180 27.64 -4.53 7.57
CA ASN A 180 27.48 -5.95 7.84
C ASN A 180 27.07 -6.75 6.59
N GLN A 181 26.27 -6.17 5.71
CA GLN A 181 25.93 -6.82 4.44
C GLN A 181 27.13 -6.87 3.50
N VAL A 182 27.93 -5.80 3.39
CA VAL A 182 29.19 -5.80 2.64
C VAL A 182 30.12 -6.88 3.17
N LYS A 183 30.25 -7.01 4.49
CA LYS A 183 31.04 -8.08 5.13
C LYS A 183 30.59 -9.47 4.68
N VAL A 184 29.29 -9.75 4.70
CA VAL A 184 28.75 -11.07 4.26
C VAL A 184 29.07 -11.35 2.79
N VAL A 185 28.91 -10.35 1.92
CA VAL A 185 29.24 -10.49 0.49
C VAL A 185 30.74 -10.72 0.30
N LEU A 186 31.57 -9.96 1.01
CA LEU A 186 33.03 -10.10 0.97
C LEU A 186 33.49 -11.47 1.47
N GLU A 187 32.95 -11.97 2.58
CA GLU A 187 33.27 -13.30 3.10
C GLU A 187 32.97 -14.40 2.08
N ARG A 188 31.88 -14.27 1.31
CA ARG A 188 31.56 -15.18 0.20
C ARG A 188 32.51 -15.02 -0.97
N LEU A 189 32.82 -13.79 -1.36
CA LEU A 189 33.80 -13.52 -2.42
C LEU A 189 35.17 -14.11 -2.07
N LEU A 190 35.59 -14.02 -0.81
CA LEU A 190 36.84 -14.63 -0.32
C LEU A 190 36.78 -16.16 -0.38
N GLN A 191 35.62 -16.79 -0.15
CA GLN A 191 35.47 -18.24 -0.35
C GLN A 191 35.56 -18.67 -1.81
N HIS A 192 35.26 -17.76 -2.75
CA HIS A 192 35.23 -18.02 -4.19
C HIS A 192 36.37 -17.37 -4.98
N HIS A 193 37.35 -16.74 -4.32
CA HIS A 193 38.32 -15.87 -4.98
C HIS A 193 39.16 -16.56 -6.06
N GLU A 194 39.41 -17.86 -5.93
CA GLU A 194 40.13 -18.67 -6.94
C GLU A 194 39.27 -19.04 -8.17
N ASN A 195 37.95 -18.82 -8.12
CA ASN A 195 36.99 -19.24 -9.16
C ASN A 195 35.92 -18.19 -9.49
N LEU A 196 36.23 -16.90 -9.35
CA LEU A 196 35.29 -15.79 -9.62
C LEU A 196 34.76 -15.77 -11.06
N SER A 197 35.45 -16.44 -12.00
CA SER A 197 35.02 -16.62 -13.39
C SER A 197 33.82 -17.54 -13.55
N ASN A 198 33.36 -18.21 -12.50
CA ASN A 198 32.18 -19.09 -12.54
C ASN A 198 31.10 -18.70 -11.51
N VAL A 199 31.28 -17.58 -10.78
CA VAL A 199 30.33 -17.16 -9.74
C VAL A 199 29.51 -15.98 -10.23
N HIS A 200 28.20 -16.16 -10.24
CA HIS A 200 27.25 -15.11 -10.56
C HIS A 200 26.99 -14.20 -9.36
N ILE A 201 26.64 -12.94 -9.64
CA ILE A 201 26.28 -11.94 -8.62
C ILE A 201 25.17 -12.47 -7.67
N GLY A 202 24.20 -13.22 -8.21
CA GLY A 202 23.09 -13.77 -7.43
C GLY A 202 23.54 -14.70 -6.30
N GLU A 203 24.64 -15.43 -6.49
CA GLU A 203 25.16 -16.41 -5.52
C GLU A 203 25.74 -15.73 -4.27
N VAL A 204 26.40 -14.58 -4.44
CA VAL A 204 26.97 -13.84 -3.31
C VAL A 204 25.94 -12.97 -2.59
N LEU A 205 24.85 -12.60 -3.28
CA LEU A 205 23.80 -11.75 -2.72
C LEU A 205 22.72 -12.51 -1.96
N LYS A 206 22.64 -13.85 -1.99
CA LYS A 206 21.54 -14.59 -1.32
C LYS A 206 21.92 -16.00 -0.86
N PRO A 207 21.33 -16.51 0.25
CA PRO A 207 20.45 -15.81 1.19
C PRO A 207 21.25 -15.05 2.25
N PHE A 208 20.86 -13.83 2.61
CA PHE A 208 21.48 -13.13 3.75
C PHE A 208 21.06 -13.77 5.10
N PRO A 209 21.88 -13.65 6.16
CA PRO A 209 21.47 -13.97 7.52
C PRO A 209 20.14 -13.30 7.88
N LYS A 210 19.29 -13.94 8.69
CA LYS A 210 17.93 -13.46 8.99
C LYS A 210 17.88 -12.02 9.50
N ASN A 211 18.87 -11.60 10.30
CA ASN A 211 18.99 -10.24 10.84
C ASN A 211 19.42 -9.18 9.81
N LEU A 212 19.84 -9.59 8.61
CA LEU A 212 20.24 -8.72 7.49
C LEU A 212 19.34 -8.88 6.27
N ALA A 213 18.37 -9.80 6.32
CA ALA A 213 17.39 -10.06 5.28
C ALA A 213 16.09 -9.29 5.56
N SER A 214 15.38 -8.89 4.51
CA SER A 214 14.09 -8.19 4.60
C SER A 214 12.96 -9.15 4.99
N HIS A 215 12.99 -9.58 6.25
CA HIS A 215 12.01 -10.47 6.85
C HIS A 215 11.60 -9.94 8.23
N ALA A 216 10.30 -9.74 8.43
CA ALA A 216 9.68 -9.48 9.72
C ALA A 216 8.91 -10.72 10.13
N GLN A 217 9.19 -11.24 11.32
CA GLN A 217 8.58 -12.46 11.81
C GLN A 217 7.39 -12.17 12.73
N LYS A 218 6.32 -12.96 12.60
CA LYS A 218 5.19 -12.93 13.52
C LYS A 218 5.61 -13.28 14.95
N THR A 219 4.95 -12.68 15.92
CA THR A 219 5.24 -12.87 17.34
C THR A 219 4.01 -13.26 18.17
N LEU A 220 2.81 -13.25 17.55
CA LEU A 220 1.56 -13.54 18.23
C LEU A 220 1.34 -15.04 18.42
N ASP A 221 1.00 -15.45 19.65
CA ASP A 221 0.48 -16.80 19.90
C ASP A 221 -0.99 -16.89 19.48
N MET A 222 -1.26 -17.79 18.55
CA MET A 222 -2.58 -18.00 17.96
C MET A 222 -3.39 -19.10 18.65
N SER A 223 -2.90 -19.66 19.77
CA SER A 223 -3.57 -20.74 20.50
C SER A 223 -4.95 -20.35 21.06
N HIS A 224 -5.18 -19.07 21.34
CA HIS A 224 -6.41 -18.53 21.96
C HIS A 224 -7.37 -17.88 20.96
N GLN A 225 -7.71 -18.61 19.90
CA GLN A 225 -8.62 -18.13 18.85
C GLN A 225 -10.09 -18.09 19.31
N ARG A 226 -10.78 -17.00 18.97
CA ARG A 226 -12.24 -16.83 19.13
C ARG A 226 -12.85 -16.28 17.83
N LEU A 227 -14.14 -15.96 17.85
CA LEU A 227 -14.85 -15.29 16.76
C LEU A 227 -15.24 -13.87 17.20
N VAL A 228 -15.31 -12.94 16.25
CA VAL A 228 -15.69 -11.54 16.54
C VAL A 228 -17.10 -11.42 17.14
N VAL A 229 -18.00 -12.36 16.85
CA VAL A 229 -19.35 -12.41 17.42
C VAL A 229 -19.33 -12.80 18.90
N ASP A 230 -18.26 -13.41 19.40
CA ASP A 230 -18.17 -13.76 20.82
C ASP A 230 -18.06 -12.51 21.70
N TRP A 231 -17.50 -11.41 21.18
CA TRP A 231 -17.50 -10.12 21.87
C TRP A 231 -18.90 -9.55 22.07
N LEU A 232 -19.84 -9.86 21.16
CA LEU A 232 -21.25 -9.48 21.34
C LEU A 232 -21.87 -10.19 22.55
N PHE A 233 -21.54 -11.47 22.75
CA PHE A 233 -21.98 -12.24 23.90
C PHE A 233 -21.38 -11.68 25.20
N ASP A 234 -20.07 -11.41 25.20
CA ASP A 234 -19.36 -10.86 26.35
C ASP A 234 -19.91 -9.47 26.74
N ASN A 235 -20.17 -8.60 25.76
CA ASN A 235 -20.70 -7.26 26.00
C ASN A 235 -22.15 -7.29 26.48
N ALA A 236 -23.00 -8.15 25.91
CA ALA A 236 -24.37 -8.33 26.39
C ALA A 236 -24.43 -8.87 27.81
N ALA A 237 -23.49 -9.73 28.22
CA ALA A 237 -23.41 -10.26 29.57
C ALA A 237 -22.84 -9.23 30.57
N SER A 238 -21.79 -8.50 30.18
CA SER A 238 -21.06 -7.62 31.10
C SER A 238 -21.59 -6.18 31.17
N ARG A 239 -22.23 -5.69 30.09
CA ARG A 239 -22.71 -4.30 29.95
C ARG A 239 -24.04 -4.22 29.17
N PRO A 240 -25.08 -4.95 29.59
CA PRO A 240 -26.31 -5.17 28.81
C PRO A 240 -27.00 -3.86 28.36
N GLU A 241 -27.10 -2.88 29.25
CA GLU A 241 -27.82 -1.62 29.01
C GLU A 241 -26.96 -0.53 28.34
N LYS A 242 -25.66 -0.78 28.12
CA LYS A 242 -24.80 0.18 27.43
C LYS A 242 -25.08 0.15 25.94
N ILE A 243 -24.94 1.31 25.29
CA ILE A 243 -25.25 1.47 23.89
C ILE A 243 -24.13 0.90 23.01
N ALA A 244 -24.50 0.02 22.10
CA ALA A 244 -23.62 -0.54 21.08
C ALA A 244 -23.62 0.34 19.82
N HIS A 245 -24.80 0.77 19.38
CA HIS A 245 -24.99 1.55 18.17
C HIS A 245 -25.93 2.75 18.38
N GLU A 246 -25.52 3.93 17.90
CA GLU A 246 -26.32 5.15 17.84
C GLU A 246 -26.56 5.50 16.36
N CYS A 247 -27.78 5.35 15.88
CA CYS A 247 -28.13 5.55 14.47
C CYS A 247 -28.99 6.82 14.31
N TYR A 248 -28.41 7.85 13.71
CA TYR A 248 -29.05 9.12 13.42
C TYR A 248 -29.56 9.17 11.98
N THR A 249 -30.64 9.90 11.73
CA THR A 249 -31.06 10.30 10.37
C THR A 249 -30.42 11.62 9.95
N ASP A 250 -30.25 12.52 10.92
CA ASP A 250 -29.71 13.88 10.80
C ASP A 250 -29.30 14.37 12.21
N LEU A 251 -28.80 15.61 12.32
CA LEU A 251 -28.35 16.21 13.57
C LEU A 251 -29.45 16.62 14.54
N ASP A 252 -30.65 16.87 14.05
CA ASP A 252 -31.72 17.53 14.81
C ASP A 252 -32.77 16.53 15.32
N SER A 253 -32.75 15.31 14.78
CA SER A 253 -33.55 14.18 15.23
C SER A 253 -32.84 13.36 16.30
N PRO A 254 -33.57 12.81 17.29
CA PRO A 254 -32.99 11.89 18.26
C PRO A 254 -32.54 10.58 17.56
N PRO A 255 -31.42 9.96 17.99
CA PRO A 255 -30.95 8.72 17.40
C PRO A 255 -31.82 7.53 17.78
N SER A 256 -31.87 6.54 16.89
CA SER A 256 -32.24 5.17 17.27
C SER A 256 -31.09 4.55 18.04
N LEU A 257 -31.37 4.07 19.24
CA LEU A 257 -30.39 3.46 20.14
C LEU A 257 -30.53 1.94 20.14
N LEU A 258 -29.41 1.24 20.05
CA LEU A 258 -29.34 -0.21 20.17
C LEU A 258 -28.36 -0.58 21.29
N SER A 259 -28.89 -1.10 22.40
CA SER A 259 -28.11 -1.61 23.53
C SER A 259 -27.37 -2.90 23.17
N TRP A 260 -26.32 -3.26 23.92
CA TRP A 260 -25.64 -4.55 23.73
C TRP A 260 -26.58 -5.74 23.92
N ASN A 261 -27.49 -5.68 24.90
CA ASN A 261 -28.45 -6.74 25.15
C ASN A 261 -29.45 -6.89 23.99
N ASP A 262 -30.06 -5.78 23.53
CA ASP A 262 -31.00 -5.84 22.40
C ASP A 262 -30.30 -6.24 21.10
N PHE A 263 -29.08 -5.75 20.88
CA PHE A 263 -28.30 -6.13 19.72
C PHE A 263 -28.04 -7.63 19.69
N ASN A 264 -27.54 -8.19 20.79
CA ASN A 264 -27.25 -9.61 20.89
C ASN A 264 -28.52 -10.46 20.75
N ARG A 265 -29.59 -10.08 21.44
CA ARG A 265 -30.89 -10.75 21.40
C ARG A 265 -31.47 -10.79 19.99
N ARG A 266 -31.63 -9.62 19.35
CA ARG A 266 -32.25 -9.50 18.02
C ARG A 266 -31.42 -10.22 16.95
N SER A 267 -30.08 -10.15 17.04
CA SER A 267 -29.20 -10.88 16.11
C SER A 267 -29.22 -12.40 16.33
N ASN A 268 -29.35 -12.89 17.57
CA ASN A 268 -29.54 -14.33 17.83
C ASN A 268 -30.83 -14.85 17.19
N GLN A 269 -31.93 -14.12 17.38
CA GLN A 269 -33.24 -14.48 16.82
C GLN A 269 -33.21 -14.49 15.29
N LEU A 270 -32.63 -13.45 14.67
CA LEU A 270 -32.51 -13.38 13.22
C LEU A 270 -31.56 -14.45 12.66
N ALA A 271 -30.49 -14.80 13.38
CA ALA A 271 -29.59 -15.89 12.98
C ALA A 271 -30.30 -17.25 12.97
N ARG A 272 -31.13 -17.53 13.97
CA ARG A 272 -31.99 -18.73 13.98
C ARG A 272 -32.98 -18.71 12.83
N TRP A 273 -33.58 -17.57 12.53
CA TRP A 273 -34.47 -17.45 11.38
C TRP A 273 -33.77 -17.75 10.06
N LEU A 274 -32.54 -17.25 9.86
CA LEU A 274 -31.72 -17.56 8.68
C LEU A 274 -31.49 -19.07 8.52
N VAL A 275 -31.15 -19.77 9.62
CA VAL A 275 -30.90 -21.22 9.61
C VAL A 275 -32.20 -22.02 9.43
N GLU A 276 -33.25 -21.70 10.19
CA GLU A 276 -34.48 -22.50 10.25
C GLU A 276 -35.41 -22.26 9.06
N HIS A 277 -35.53 -21.02 8.58
CA HIS A 277 -36.51 -20.62 7.56
C HIS A 277 -35.89 -20.36 6.20
N LYS A 278 -34.67 -19.82 6.15
CA LYS A 278 -33.94 -19.61 4.90
C LYS A 278 -32.91 -20.70 4.61
N ARG A 279 -32.76 -21.67 5.52
CA ARG A 279 -31.87 -22.83 5.38
C ARG A 279 -30.42 -22.43 5.10
N VAL A 280 -29.98 -21.28 5.61
CA VAL A 280 -28.59 -20.82 5.50
C VAL A 280 -27.69 -21.86 6.16
N GLN A 281 -26.67 -22.32 5.44
CA GLN A 281 -25.65 -23.25 5.91
C GLN A 281 -24.31 -22.52 6.09
N LEU A 282 -23.32 -23.24 6.62
CA LEU A 282 -21.96 -22.71 6.77
C LEU A 282 -21.45 -22.20 5.41
N GLU A 283 -20.90 -20.99 5.41
CA GLU A 283 -20.39 -20.26 4.23
C GLU A 283 -21.43 -19.85 3.18
N ASP A 284 -22.73 -20.02 3.45
CA ASP A 284 -23.74 -19.47 2.56
C ASP A 284 -23.64 -17.94 2.49
N ARG A 285 -23.47 -17.39 1.28
CA ARG A 285 -23.40 -15.94 1.06
C ARG A 285 -24.77 -15.34 1.30
N VAL A 286 -24.83 -14.38 2.20
CA VAL A 286 -26.02 -13.58 2.47
C VAL A 286 -25.68 -12.13 2.19
N GLY A 287 -26.37 -11.56 1.19
CA GLY A 287 -26.22 -10.17 0.79
C GLY A 287 -26.87 -9.22 1.79
N LEU A 288 -26.25 -8.07 2.01
CA LEU A 288 -26.81 -6.98 2.78
C LEU A 288 -26.74 -5.70 1.94
N SER A 289 -27.89 -5.25 1.47
CA SER A 289 -28.09 -4.03 0.68
C SER A 289 -29.00 -3.07 1.42
N LEU A 290 -28.51 -2.58 2.57
CA LEU A 290 -29.21 -1.64 3.45
C LEU A 290 -28.34 -0.42 3.73
N PRO A 291 -28.94 0.77 3.93
CA PRO A 291 -28.24 1.88 4.58
C PRO A 291 -27.86 1.48 6.01
N ARG A 292 -26.93 2.22 6.62
CA ARG A 292 -26.56 1.96 8.01
C ARG A 292 -27.70 2.39 8.94
N CYS A 293 -28.33 1.41 9.56
CA CYS A 293 -29.44 1.53 10.50
C CYS A 293 -29.35 0.37 11.53
N PRO A 294 -30.19 0.32 12.57
CA PRO A 294 -30.18 -0.78 13.53
C PRO A 294 -30.31 -2.16 12.85
N GLU A 295 -31.17 -2.28 11.85
CA GLU A 295 -31.43 -3.52 11.10
C GLU A 295 -30.19 -3.98 10.32
N PHE A 296 -29.38 -3.06 9.80
CA PHE A 296 -28.10 -3.38 9.15
C PHE A 296 -27.15 -4.10 10.12
N TYR A 297 -26.94 -3.55 11.32
CA TYR A 297 -26.03 -4.15 12.31
C TYR A 297 -26.55 -5.50 12.80
N ILE A 298 -27.86 -5.59 13.07
CA ILE A 298 -28.52 -6.82 13.48
C ILE A 298 -28.39 -7.90 12.40
N ALA A 299 -28.62 -7.57 11.13
CA ALA A 299 -28.49 -8.49 10.02
C ALA A 299 -27.05 -8.95 9.83
N MET A 300 -26.06 -8.05 9.86
CA MET A 300 -24.65 -8.41 9.75
C MET A 300 -24.24 -9.39 10.86
N ALA A 301 -24.55 -9.09 12.12
CA ALA A 301 -24.24 -9.98 13.23
C ALA A 301 -25.00 -11.31 13.14
N ALA A 302 -26.25 -11.30 12.68
CA ALA A 302 -27.04 -12.51 12.49
C ALA A 302 -26.47 -13.43 11.40
N ILE A 303 -25.98 -12.87 10.29
CA ILE A 303 -25.33 -13.62 9.21
C ILE A 303 -24.10 -14.33 9.75
N LEU A 304 -23.23 -13.59 10.46
CA LEU A 304 -22.03 -14.15 11.07
C LEU A 304 -22.38 -15.25 12.09
N LYS A 305 -23.36 -15.02 12.96
CA LYS A 305 -23.83 -16.02 13.94
C LYS A 305 -24.46 -17.25 13.29
N ALA A 306 -25.12 -17.11 12.15
CA ALA A 306 -25.68 -18.23 11.40
C ALA A 306 -24.61 -19.07 10.69
N GLY A 307 -23.33 -18.67 10.73
CA GLY A 307 -22.25 -19.28 9.97
C GLY A 307 -22.25 -18.91 8.49
N GLY A 308 -23.08 -17.94 8.09
CA GLY A 308 -23.12 -17.43 6.72
C GLY A 308 -22.00 -16.42 6.45
N CYS A 309 -21.72 -16.22 5.17
CA CYS A 309 -20.75 -15.24 4.69
C CYS A 309 -21.46 -13.90 4.40
N TYR A 310 -21.11 -12.86 5.17
CA TYR A 310 -21.60 -11.50 4.94
C TYR A 310 -21.10 -10.96 3.61
N THR A 311 -22.01 -10.75 2.65
CA THR A 311 -21.69 -10.15 1.34
C THR A 311 -22.17 -8.70 1.33
N SER A 312 -21.23 -7.76 1.37
CA SER A 312 -21.58 -6.34 1.37
C SER A 312 -22.03 -5.90 -0.03
N ILE A 313 -23.24 -5.35 -0.11
CA ILE A 313 -23.81 -4.77 -1.34
C ILE A 313 -24.15 -3.32 -1.02
N ASP A 314 -23.23 -2.40 -1.29
CA ASP A 314 -23.45 -0.98 -0.97
C ASP A 314 -24.70 -0.46 -1.73
N PRO A 315 -25.73 0.05 -1.00
CA PRO A 315 -26.98 0.49 -1.62
C PRO A 315 -26.80 1.67 -2.58
N GLU A 316 -25.71 2.44 -2.43
CA GLU A 316 -25.34 3.56 -3.30
C GLU A 316 -24.74 3.10 -4.65
N LEU A 317 -24.48 1.80 -4.83
CA LEU A 317 -24.00 1.27 -6.10
C LEU A 317 -25.10 1.29 -7.18
N PRO A 318 -24.71 1.43 -8.47
CA PRO A 318 -25.65 1.25 -9.58
C PRO A 318 -26.36 -0.11 -9.52
N GLU A 319 -27.61 -0.16 -9.97
CA GLU A 319 -28.43 -1.39 -9.92
C GLU A 319 -27.73 -2.58 -10.58
N GLU A 320 -27.13 -2.40 -11.76
CA GLU A 320 -26.45 -3.48 -12.48
C GLU A 320 -25.27 -4.04 -11.69
N ARG A 321 -24.55 -3.20 -10.96
CA ARG A 321 -23.46 -3.64 -10.09
C ARG A 321 -23.98 -4.39 -8.86
N LYS A 322 -25.10 -3.96 -8.28
CA LYS A 322 -25.79 -4.68 -7.20
C LYS A 322 -26.24 -6.07 -7.66
N LYS A 323 -26.87 -6.16 -8.84
CA LYS A 323 -27.29 -7.43 -9.47
C LYS A 323 -26.09 -8.34 -9.75
N TYR A 324 -25.01 -7.79 -10.30
CA TYR A 324 -23.77 -8.52 -10.54
C TYR A 324 -23.24 -9.15 -9.26
N ILE A 325 -23.07 -8.36 -8.18
CA ILE A 325 -22.54 -8.85 -6.91
C ILE A 325 -23.43 -9.95 -6.33
N ALA A 326 -24.74 -9.77 -6.31
CA ALA A 326 -25.68 -10.79 -5.81
C ALA A 326 -25.62 -12.09 -6.62
N LYS A 327 -25.46 -11.98 -7.95
CA LYS A 327 -25.36 -13.12 -8.87
C LYS A 327 -24.03 -13.85 -8.75
N ASP A 328 -22.90 -13.14 -8.82
CA ASP A 328 -21.55 -13.74 -8.77
C ASP A 328 -21.25 -14.36 -7.41
N SER A 329 -21.74 -13.73 -6.33
CA SER A 329 -21.68 -14.33 -4.97
C SER A 329 -22.59 -15.53 -4.77
N ALA A 330 -23.49 -15.83 -5.71
CA ALA A 330 -24.58 -16.78 -5.54
C ALA A 330 -25.30 -16.55 -4.19
N SER A 331 -25.66 -15.30 -3.91
CA SER A 331 -26.30 -14.91 -2.65
C SER A 331 -27.61 -15.67 -2.46
N LYS A 332 -27.76 -16.35 -1.32
CA LYS A 332 -28.94 -17.15 -1.00
C LYS A 332 -30.12 -16.28 -0.57
N VAL A 333 -29.81 -15.21 0.13
CA VAL A 333 -30.73 -14.19 0.63
C VAL A 333 -30.07 -12.84 0.50
N VAL A 334 -30.82 -11.79 0.19
CA VAL A 334 -30.36 -10.41 0.24
C VAL A 334 -31.29 -9.59 1.12
N PHE A 335 -30.81 -9.12 2.26
CA PHE A 335 -31.54 -8.15 3.07
C PHE A 335 -31.51 -6.78 2.39
N THR A 336 -32.69 -6.18 2.20
CA THR A 336 -32.83 -4.90 1.50
C THR A 336 -34.09 -4.15 1.96
N THR A 337 -34.35 -2.96 1.39
CA THR A 337 -35.55 -2.17 1.64
C THR A 337 -36.64 -2.47 0.62
N SER A 338 -37.89 -2.16 0.94
CA SER A 338 -39.04 -2.30 0.02
C SER A 338 -38.77 -1.72 -1.37
N GLU A 339 -38.13 -0.55 -1.42
CA GLU A 339 -37.82 0.19 -2.66
C GLU A 339 -36.80 -0.50 -3.57
N ASN A 340 -35.95 -1.38 -3.02
CA ASN A 340 -34.87 -2.04 -3.76
C ASN A 340 -35.12 -3.53 -3.98
N GLN A 341 -36.27 -4.07 -3.56
CA GLN A 341 -36.57 -5.50 -3.71
C GLN A 341 -36.56 -5.97 -5.16
N HIS A 342 -36.98 -5.12 -6.11
CA HIS A 342 -37.02 -5.45 -7.55
C HIS A 342 -35.64 -5.77 -8.14
N ILE A 343 -34.56 -5.31 -7.47
CA ILE A 343 -33.18 -5.56 -7.87
C ILE A 343 -32.78 -7.01 -7.60
N PHE A 344 -33.35 -7.65 -6.58
CA PHE A 344 -33.00 -9.00 -6.13
C PHE A 344 -34.22 -9.95 -6.12
N PRO A 345 -34.84 -10.19 -7.29
CA PRO A 345 -36.06 -10.99 -7.36
C PRO A 345 -35.84 -12.38 -6.74
N LEU A 346 -36.85 -12.85 -5.99
CA LEU A 346 -36.91 -14.17 -5.32
C LEU A 346 -36.01 -14.35 -4.09
N ILE A 347 -34.97 -13.53 -3.90
CA ILE A 347 -34.02 -13.66 -2.78
C ILE A 347 -34.04 -12.46 -1.82
N ALA A 348 -34.74 -11.38 -2.19
CA ALA A 348 -34.91 -10.20 -1.34
C ALA A 348 -35.66 -10.50 -0.03
N VAL A 349 -35.19 -9.92 1.06
CA VAL A 349 -35.87 -9.88 2.37
C VAL A 349 -35.95 -8.43 2.80
N ASP A 350 -37.18 -7.94 2.94
CA ASP A 350 -37.45 -6.58 3.39
C ASP A 350 -37.27 -6.45 4.90
N THR A 351 -36.37 -5.58 5.33
CA THR A 351 -36.20 -5.31 6.76
C THR A 351 -37.29 -4.41 7.35
N HIS A 352 -38.13 -3.78 6.53
CA HIS A 352 -39.29 -3.01 6.99
C HIS A 352 -40.58 -3.83 7.06
N ASP A 353 -40.58 -5.09 6.59
CA ASP A 353 -41.74 -5.95 6.71
C ASP A 353 -41.96 -6.37 8.19
N ALA A 354 -43.06 -5.90 8.77
CA ALA A 354 -43.45 -6.23 10.14
C ALA A 354 -43.72 -7.74 10.33
N SER A 355 -44.09 -8.47 9.26
CA SER A 355 -44.34 -9.91 9.30
C SER A 355 -43.06 -10.70 9.55
N LEU A 356 -41.94 -10.28 8.94
CA LEU A 356 -40.60 -10.83 9.20
C LEU A 356 -40.26 -10.73 10.68
N TRP A 357 -40.34 -9.53 11.25
CA TRP A 357 -39.96 -9.31 12.63
C TRP A 357 -40.90 -10.00 13.62
N ARG A 358 -42.20 -10.09 13.32
CA ARG A 358 -43.13 -10.85 14.15
C ARG A 358 -42.69 -12.31 14.27
N LEU A 359 -42.31 -12.93 13.15
CA LEU A 359 -41.80 -14.31 13.13
C LEU A 359 -40.45 -14.43 13.84
N VAL A 360 -39.48 -13.55 13.54
CA VAL A 360 -38.15 -13.55 14.17
C VAL A 360 -38.25 -13.45 15.69
N HIS A 361 -39.11 -12.58 16.21
CA HIS A 361 -39.29 -12.39 17.66
C HIS A 361 -39.89 -13.62 18.38
N THR A 362 -40.47 -14.59 17.66
CA THR A 362 -40.93 -15.85 18.27
C THR A 362 -39.78 -16.83 18.57
N LEU A 363 -38.62 -16.65 17.94
CA LEU A 363 -37.48 -17.55 18.09
C LEU A 363 -36.70 -17.26 19.38
N SER A 364 -35.94 -18.26 19.84
CA SER A 364 -35.21 -18.16 21.10
C SER A 364 -34.17 -17.01 21.08
N PRO A 365 -34.16 -16.12 22.09
CA PRO A 365 -33.20 -15.03 22.21
C PRO A 365 -31.81 -15.46 22.69
N SER A 366 -31.66 -16.69 23.19
CA SER A 366 -30.42 -17.20 23.77
C SER A 366 -29.26 -17.20 22.77
N ASN A 367 -28.03 -17.05 23.27
CA ASN A 367 -26.80 -17.05 22.46
C ASN A 367 -26.81 -18.20 21.45
N PHE A 368 -26.53 -17.85 20.20
CA PHE A 368 -26.58 -18.75 19.06
C PHE A 368 -25.39 -18.45 18.13
N ASN A 369 -24.62 -19.47 17.80
CA ASN A 369 -23.47 -19.35 16.91
C ASN A 369 -23.23 -20.68 16.19
N CYS A 370 -23.18 -20.63 14.86
CA CYS A 370 -22.84 -21.73 13.97
C CYS A 370 -21.54 -21.48 13.19
N ALA A 371 -20.93 -20.30 13.33
CA ALA A 371 -19.69 -19.98 12.63
C ALA A 371 -18.52 -20.82 13.13
N GLN A 372 -17.56 -21.04 12.24
CA GLN A 372 -16.30 -21.69 12.53
C GLN A 372 -15.17 -20.74 12.17
N ALA A 373 -14.02 -20.88 12.81
CA ALA A 373 -12.93 -19.95 12.56
C ALA A 373 -12.40 -20.03 11.12
N ASP A 374 -12.40 -21.23 10.54
CA ASP A 374 -12.00 -21.47 9.16
C ASP A 374 -13.09 -21.15 8.15
N SER A 375 -14.32 -20.85 8.58
CA SER A 375 -15.39 -20.53 7.65
C SER A 375 -15.33 -19.08 7.18
N LEU A 376 -15.90 -18.80 6.02
CA LEU A 376 -16.01 -17.43 5.49
C LEU A 376 -16.83 -16.53 6.43
N ALA A 377 -16.21 -15.42 6.86
CA ALA A 377 -16.88 -14.35 7.59
C ALA A 377 -17.54 -13.36 6.62
N TYR A 378 -16.78 -12.92 5.60
CA TYR A 378 -17.30 -11.95 4.64
C TYR A 378 -16.69 -12.10 3.25
N LEU A 379 -17.44 -11.58 2.29
CA LEU A 379 -17.08 -11.44 0.89
C LEU A 379 -17.17 -9.96 0.53
N LEU A 380 -16.06 -9.38 0.12
CA LEU A 380 -16.01 -7.98 -0.31
C LEU A 380 -15.52 -7.87 -1.76
N TYR A 381 -16.27 -7.15 -2.57
CA TYR A 381 -15.90 -6.90 -3.96
C TYR A 381 -14.98 -5.67 -4.08
N THR A 382 -13.90 -5.83 -4.81
CA THR A 382 -12.93 -4.77 -5.13
C THR A 382 -12.89 -4.53 -6.64
N SER A 383 -12.31 -3.41 -7.09
CA SER A 383 -12.18 -3.14 -8.52
C SER A 383 -11.31 -4.20 -9.21
N GLY A 384 -11.68 -4.58 -10.45
CA GLY A 384 -10.95 -5.55 -11.26
C GLY A 384 -10.50 -4.96 -12.60
N THR A 385 -9.38 -5.47 -13.13
CA THR A 385 -8.77 -5.02 -14.39
C THR A 385 -9.66 -5.25 -15.62
N THR A 386 -10.58 -6.21 -15.57
CA THR A 386 -11.53 -6.53 -16.64
C THR A 386 -12.77 -5.61 -16.65
N GLY A 387 -12.89 -4.69 -15.69
CA GLY A 387 -14.08 -3.85 -15.46
C GLY A 387 -15.08 -4.47 -14.48
N ASN A 388 -15.15 -5.80 -14.41
CA ASN A 388 -15.94 -6.51 -13.41
C ASN A 388 -15.21 -6.54 -12.05
N PRO A 389 -15.93 -6.28 -10.93
CA PRO A 389 -15.31 -6.32 -9.63
C PRO A 389 -14.98 -7.78 -9.22
N LYS A 390 -13.89 -7.96 -8.47
CA LYS A 390 -13.41 -9.26 -7.96
C LYS A 390 -13.80 -9.44 -6.49
N GLY A 391 -14.41 -10.56 -6.15
CA GLY A 391 -14.81 -10.87 -4.76
C GLY A 391 -13.67 -11.47 -3.95
N CYS A 392 -13.26 -10.83 -2.85
CA CYS A 392 -12.25 -11.32 -1.93
C CYS A 392 -12.90 -12.10 -0.77
N LEU A 393 -12.45 -13.34 -0.55
CA LEU A 393 -13.02 -14.28 0.42
C LEU A 393 -12.24 -14.26 1.75
N ILE A 394 -12.86 -13.77 2.81
CA ILE A 394 -12.22 -13.59 4.13
C ILE A 394 -12.84 -14.49 5.18
N GLU A 395 -12.00 -15.18 5.94
CA GLU A 395 -12.38 -16.14 6.98
C GLU A 395 -12.51 -15.47 8.35
N HIS A 396 -13.28 -16.09 9.25
CA HIS A 396 -13.47 -15.57 10.61
C HIS A 396 -12.16 -15.45 11.39
N ARG A 397 -11.24 -16.41 11.24
CA ARG A 397 -9.92 -16.36 11.90
C ARG A 397 -9.16 -15.10 11.51
N ALA A 398 -9.15 -14.75 10.23
CA ALA A 398 -8.43 -13.59 9.71
C ALA A 398 -9.02 -12.31 10.30
N LEU A 399 -10.35 -12.20 10.30
CA LEU A 399 -11.06 -11.05 10.85
C LEU A 399 -10.85 -10.90 12.37
N TYR A 400 -10.89 -12.00 13.14
CA TYR A 400 -10.63 -11.98 14.57
C TYR A 400 -9.21 -11.49 14.87
N TRP A 401 -8.19 -12.10 14.23
CA TRP A 401 -6.80 -11.74 14.48
C TRP A 401 -6.43 -10.34 13.97
N ALA A 402 -7.06 -9.87 12.89
CA ALA A 402 -6.97 -8.48 12.48
C ALA A 402 -7.39 -7.56 13.63
N MET A 403 -8.57 -7.77 14.20
CA MET A 403 -9.08 -6.92 15.29
C MET A 403 -8.24 -7.00 16.57
N ILE A 404 -7.76 -8.19 16.97
CA ILE A 404 -6.84 -8.34 18.11
C ILE A 404 -5.58 -7.50 17.91
N THR A 405 -4.92 -7.66 16.76
CA THR A 405 -3.67 -6.92 16.51
C THR A 405 -3.87 -5.42 16.31
N PHE A 406 -5.06 -4.99 15.84
CA PHE A 406 -5.38 -3.57 15.78
C PHE A 406 -5.62 -2.99 17.18
N GLY A 407 -6.14 -3.79 18.12
CA GLY A 407 -6.34 -3.42 19.53
C GLY A 407 -5.06 -3.39 20.37
N ASP A 408 -4.05 -4.20 20.02
CA ASP A 408 -2.71 -4.16 20.65
C ASP A 408 -1.94 -2.87 20.32
N TYR A 409 -2.30 -2.24 19.21
CA TYR A 409 -1.81 -0.92 18.88
C TYR A 409 -2.47 0.12 19.80
N PRO A 410 -1.78 1.13 20.34
CA PRO A 410 -2.34 2.05 21.33
C PRO A 410 -3.52 2.86 20.77
N ILE A 411 -4.73 2.35 20.98
CA ILE A 411 -6.00 3.04 20.77
C ILE A 411 -6.32 3.77 22.08
N PRO A 412 -6.30 5.12 22.11
CA PRO A 412 -6.52 5.88 23.33
C PRO A 412 -8.00 5.86 23.74
N ILE A 413 -8.36 4.88 24.56
CA ILE A 413 -9.67 4.77 25.19
C ILE A 413 -9.55 5.17 26.66
N SER A 414 -10.08 6.34 26.97
CA SER A 414 -10.09 6.89 28.33
C SER A 414 -11.31 6.43 29.13
N ASN A 415 -12.46 6.31 28.47
CA ASN A 415 -13.69 5.84 29.06
C ASN A 415 -14.60 5.27 27.95
N PRO A 416 -14.76 3.93 27.87
CA PRO A 416 -15.61 3.31 26.86
C PRO A 416 -17.09 3.73 26.89
N ASP A 417 -17.58 4.33 27.98
CA ASP A 417 -18.97 4.83 28.07
C ASP A 417 -19.18 6.19 27.39
N SER A 418 -18.12 6.99 27.23
CA SER A 418 -18.19 8.32 26.62
C SER A 418 -17.42 8.41 25.31
N ASP A 419 -16.44 7.52 25.11
CA ASP A 419 -15.67 7.46 23.88
C ASP A 419 -16.51 6.80 22.78
N LYS A 420 -16.71 7.54 21.70
CA LYS A 420 -17.51 7.13 20.55
C LYS A 420 -16.68 7.03 19.29
N ARG A 421 -16.97 6.01 18.48
CA ARG A 421 -16.41 5.85 17.13
C ARG A 421 -17.46 6.24 16.09
N LEU A 422 -17.08 7.05 15.12
CA LEU A 422 -17.94 7.32 13.96
C LEU A 422 -17.74 6.23 12.89
N ALA A 423 -18.84 5.68 12.40
CA ALA A 423 -18.84 4.87 11.19
C ALA A 423 -18.92 5.81 9.98
N MET A 424 -17.85 5.91 9.18
CA MET A 424 -17.75 6.81 8.02
C MET A 424 -17.43 6.09 6.70
N ALA A 425 -16.73 4.96 6.77
CA ALA A 425 -16.33 4.22 5.56
C ALA A 425 -17.52 3.81 4.69
N SER A 426 -17.33 3.79 3.37
CA SER A 426 -18.34 3.25 2.45
C SER A 426 -18.41 1.73 2.62
N LEU A 427 -19.59 1.17 2.41
CA LEU A 427 -19.81 -0.27 2.49
C LEU A 427 -19.05 -1.04 1.39
N ALA A 428 -18.61 -0.35 0.34
CA ALA A 428 -17.72 -0.92 -0.68
C ALA A 428 -16.28 -1.18 -0.19
N PHE A 429 -15.89 -0.73 1.01
CA PHE A 429 -14.53 -0.88 1.54
C PHE A 429 -14.52 -1.63 2.87
N ASP A 430 -13.57 -2.54 3.04
CA ASP A 430 -13.38 -3.36 4.25
C ASP A 430 -13.20 -2.56 5.55
N VAL A 431 -12.77 -1.30 5.47
CA VAL A 431 -12.73 -0.37 6.61
C VAL A 431 -14.09 -0.26 7.31
N HIS A 432 -15.23 -0.39 6.62
CA HIS A 432 -16.53 -0.40 7.31
C HIS A 432 -16.69 -1.59 8.25
N ILE A 433 -16.08 -2.73 7.92
CA ILE A 433 -16.12 -3.93 8.74
C ILE A 433 -15.27 -3.71 9.98
N SER A 434 -14.07 -3.11 9.84
CA SER A 434 -13.22 -2.79 10.98
C SER A 434 -13.84 -1.76 11.91
N GLU A 435 -14.52 -0.73 11.38
CA GLU A 435 -15.27 0.24 12.20
C GLU A 435 -16.28 -0.48 13.11
N ILE A 436 -16.94 -1.51 12.60
CA ILE A 436 -17.97 -2.26 13.34
C ILE A 436 -17.33 -3.22 14.33
N THR A 437 -16.45 -4.11 13.87
CA THR A 437 -15.91 -5.19 14.70
C THR A 437 -14.90 -4.69 15.73
N GLN A 438 -14.16 -3.60 15.44
CA GLN A 438 -13.30 -2.96 16.43
C GLN A 438 -14.14 -2.31 17.53
N SER A 439 -15.26 -1.66 17.21
CA SER A 439 -16.18 -1.14 18.24
C SER A 439 -16.75 -2.24 19.13
N TRP A 440 -16.98 -3.45 18.59
CA TRP A 440 -17.38 -4.60 19.41
C TRP A 440 -16.27 -5.07 20.34
N HIS A 441 -15.03 -5.15 19.86
CA HIS A 441 -13.87 -5.50 20.67
C HIS A 441 -13.61 -4.49 21.81
N GLU A 442 -13.56 -3.21 21.45
CA GLU A 442 -13.23 -2.09 22.33
C GLU A 442 -14.41 -1.62 23.20
N LYS A 443 -15.61 -2.18 22.97
CA LYS A 443 -16.84 -1.87 23.70
C LYS A 443 -17.30 -0.42 23.55
N LEU A 444 -16.92 0.22 22.44
CA LEU A 444 -17.27 1.61 22.11
C LEU A 444 -18.63 1.66 21.41
N ALA A 445 -19.41 2.70 21.71
CA ALA A 445 -20.59 3.01 20.91
C ALA A 445 -20.17 3.41 19.49
N LEU A 446 -20.75 2.74 18.49
CA LEU A 446 -20.58 3.08 17.09
C LEU A 446 -21.70 4.04 16.65
N VAL A 447 -21.33 5.26 16.32
CA VAL A 447 -22.23 6.33 15.87
C VAL A 447 -22.32 6.31 14.36
N THR A 448 -23.53 6.49 13.83
CA THR A 448 -23.82 6.43 12.41
C THR A 448 -24.77 7.52 11.99
N VAL A 449 -24.50 8.07 10.82
CA VAL A 449 -25.30 9.09 10.14
C VAL A 449 -25.26 8.78 8.64
N PRO A 450 -26.32 9.04 7.86
CA PRO A 450 -26.26 8.99 6.40
C PRO A 450 -25.05 9.73 5.85
N ARG A 451 -24.28 9.07 4.98
CA ARG A 451 -23.01 9.59 4.46
C ARG A 451 -23.17 10.95 3.78
N ALA A 452 -24.26 11.16 3.04
CA ALA A 452 -24.55 12.43 2.38
C ALA A 452 -24.66 13.61 3.37
N GLN A 453 -25.18 13.38 4.57
CA GLN A 453 -25.27 14.39 5.62
C GLN A 453 -23.89 14.69 6.22
N LEU A 454 -23.12 13.65 6.53
CA LEU A 454 -21.75 13.78 7.05
C LEU A 454 -20.83 14.57 6.11
N LEU A 455 -20.99 14.40 4.80
CA LEU A 455 -20.18 15.12 3.81
C LEU A 455 -20.55 16.60 3.66
N GLY A 456 -21.69 17.04 4.21
CA GLY A 456 -22.11 18.44 4.22
C GLY A 456 -21.37 19.28 5.27
N ASP A 457 -21.28 18.78 6.51
CA ASP A 457 -20.54 19.45 7.61
C ASP A 457 -20.03 18.44 8.65
N LEU A 458 -19.04 17.61 8.28
CA LEU A 458 -18.51 16.56 9.15
C LEU A 458 -18.05 17.07 10.51
N ARG A 459 -17.54 18.31 10.55
CA ARG A 459 -16.99 18.93 11.74
C ARG A 459 -18.08 19.22 12.78
N GLU A 460 -19.22 19.75 12.36
CA GLU A 460 -20.36 19.96 13.26
C GLU A 460 -20.82 18.64 13.88
N TYR A 461 -20.95 17.59 13.06
CA TYR A 461 -21.33 16.25 13.52
C TYR A 461 -20.35 15.69 14.56
N ILE A 462 -19.04 15.79 14.31
CA ILE A 462 -18.01 15.33 15.25
C ILE A 462 -18.14 16.02 16.61
N VAL A 463 -18.35 17.34 16.62
CA VAL A 463 -18.46 18.13 17.85
C VAL A 463 -19.75 17.82 18.60
N ARG A 464 -20.91 17.93 17.92
CA ARG A 464 -22.23 17.75 18.54
C ARG A 464 -22.44 16.33 19.06
N MET A 465 -21.93 15.32 18.35
CA MET A 465 -22.06 13.90 18.76
C MET A 465 -20.91 13.43 19.67
N HIS A 466 -19.92 14.29 19.95
CA HIS A 466 -18.73 13.95 20.74
C HIS A 466 -17.97 12.72 20.18
N ILE A 467 -17.69 12.75 18.87
CA ILE A 467 -16.91 11.69 18.22
C ILE A 467 -15.45 11.78 18.66
N THR A 468 -14.93 10.70 19.22
CA THR A 468 -13.55 10.63 19.74
C THR A 468 -12.63 9.79 18.85
N HIS A 469 -13.18 8.82 18.12
CA HIS A 469 -12.45 7.90 17.27
C HIS A 469 -12.98 7.98 15.84
N LEU A 470 -12.09 8.19 14.87
CA LEU A 470 -12.45 8.39 13.47
C LEU A 470 -11.41 7.77 12.55
N GLY A 471 -11.86 7.10 11.49
CA GLY A 471 -11.01 6.61 10.41
C GLY A 471 -11.35 7.29 9.09
N MET A 472 -10.35 7.85 8.42
CA MET A 472 -10.53 8.56 7.15
C MET A 472 -9.31 8.41 6.26
N VAL A 473 -9.48 8.69 4.97
CA VAL A 473 -8.36 8.78 4.04
C VAL A 473 -7.75 10.19 4.10
N PRO A 474 -6.43 10.35 3.90
CA PRO A 474 -5.75 11.64 3.94
C PRO A 474 -6.49 12.78 3.25
N SER A 475 -6.92 12.58 2.00
CA SER A 475 -7.61 13.59 1.20
C SER A 475 -8.92 14.08 1.82
N MET A 476 -9.67 13.20 2.51
CA MET A 476 -10.91 13.59 3.18
C MET A 476 -10.65 14.34 4.49
N ILE A 477 -9.59 14.00 5.23
CA ILE A 477 -9.22 14.73 6.46
C ILE A 477 -8.89 16.18 6.10
N GLU A 478 -8.09 16.38 5.05
CA GLU A 478 -7.70 17.71 4.60
C GLU A 478 -8.88 18.52 4.06
N ALA A 479 -9.83 17.88 3.36
CA ALA A 479 -10.94 18.56 2.73
C ALA A 479 -12.12 18.86 3.67
N LEU A 480 -12.36 18.02 4.69
CA LEU A 480 -13.57 18.09 5.52
C LEU A 480 -13.30 18.53 6.96
N LEU A 481 -12.08 18.33 7.47
CA LEU A 481 -11.74 18.70 8.86
C LEU A 481 -10.76 19.87 8.92
N GLU A 482 -9.86 19.98 7.93
CA GLU A 482 -8.85 21.03 7.74
C GLU A 482 -7.79 21.11 8.86
N THR A 483 -8.20 21.34 10.11
CA THR A 483 -7.36 21.43 11.31
C THR A 483 -7.97 20.66 12.50
N PRO A 484 -7.13 20.21 13.46
CA PRO A 484 -7.61 19.49 14.64
C PRO A 484 -8.30 20.37 15.69
N ASP A 485 -8.18 21.71 15.61
CA ASP A 485 -8.65 22.62 16.64
C ASP A 485 -10.11 22.38 16.97
N GLY A 486 -10.52 22.45 18.24
CA GLY A 486 -11.93 22.32 18.63
C GLY A 486 -12.60 20.95 18.41
N LEU A 487 -11.90 19.95 17.85
CA LEU A 487 -12.42 18.60 17.71
C LEU A 487 -12.16 17.77 18.98
N PRO A 488 -13.14 16.99 19.48
CA PRO A 488 -12.96 16.09 20.62
C PRO A 488 -12.21 14.79 20.28
N LEU A 489 -11.50 14.75 19.14
CA LEU A 489 -10.83 13.56 18.65
C LEU A 489 -9.65 13.15 19.55
N LYS A 490 -9.62 11.87 19.90
CA LYS A 490 -8.53 11.18 20.62
C LYS A 490 -7.75 10.26 19.70
N TYR A 491 -8.42 9.70 18.70
CA TYR A 491 -7.81 8.79 17.73
C TYR A 491 -8.27 9.11 16.31
N LEU A 492 -7.31 9.38 15.43
CA LEU A 492 -7.54 9.58 14.01
C LEU A 492 -6.72 8.57 13.23
N ILE A 493 -7.39 7.61 12.60
CA ILE A 493 -6.77 6.64 11.70
C ILE A 493 -6.76 7.23 10.30
N SER A 494 -5.58 7.32 9.71
CA SER A 494 -5.34 7.68 8.32
C SER A 494 -4.92 6.44 7.55
N GLY A 495 -5.66 6.06 6.52
CA GLY A 495 -5.36 4.85 5.75
C GLY A 495 -5.93 4.91 4.32
N GLY A 496 -5.55 3.95 3.49
CA GLY A 496 -6.04 3.88 2.10
C GLY A 496 -5.34 4.82 1.10
N GLU A 497 -4.64 5.86 1.55
CA GLU A 497 -3.73 6.70 0.73
C GLU A 497 -2.41 6.95 1.44
N LYS A 498 -1.45 7.52 0.72
CA LYS A 498 -0.21 8.01 1.31
C LYS A 498 -0.52 9.22 2.18
N ILE A 499 -0.06 9.21 3.43
CA ILE A 499 -0.19 10.36 4.32
C ILE A 499 0.57 11.57 3.75
N THR A 500 -0.01 12.75 3.89
CA THR A 500 0.54 13.99 3.34
C THR A 500 1.42 14.69 4.37
N GLN A 501 2.30 15.58 3.90
CA GLN A 501 3.11 16.40 4.80
C GLN A 501 2.25 17.35 5.64
N ASN A 502 1.21 17.92 5.01
CA ASN A 502 0.29 18.83 5.67
C ASN A 502 -0.46 18.14 6.83
N LEU A 503 -0.81 16.86 6.70
CA LEU A 503 -1.37 16.10 7.83
C LEU A 503 -0.36 15.90 8.97
N LEU A 504 0.88 15.54 8.65
CA LEU A 504 1.93 15.37 9.68
C LEU A 504 2.15 16.67 10.46
N GLU A 505 2.24 17.81 9.78
CA GLU A 505 2.48 19.11 10.42
C GLU A 505 1.32 19.57 11.30
N LYS A 506 0.08 19.42 10.83
CA LYS A 506 -1.11 19.92 11.54
C LYS A 506 -1.60 18.98 12.64
N TRP A 507 -1.56 17.67 12.41
CA TRP A 507 -2.29 16.70 13.22
C TRP A 507 -1.41 15.82 14.11
N ALA A 508 -0.13 15.59 13.75
CA ALA A 508 0.71 14.60 14.44
C ALA A 508 1.19 15.02 15.84
N ASN A 509 1.36 16.33 16.07
CA ASN A 509 1.89 16.87 17.33
C ASN A 509 0.79 17.27 18.34
N GLN A 510 -0.45 16.86 18.09
CA GLN A 510 -1.57 17.23 18.95
C GLN A 510 -1.51 16.43 20.28
N PRO A 511 -1.53 17.10 21.45
CA PRO A 511 -1.22 16.45 22.72
C PRO A 511 -2.22 15.37 23.14
N ASN A 512 -3.49 15.53 22.76
CA ASN A 512 -4.58 14.65 23.14
C ASN A 512 -5.05 13.75 21.99
N LEU A 513 -4.33 13.73 20.86
CA LEU A 513 -4.71 12.99 19.67
C LEU A 513 -3.58 12.08 19.21
N VAL A 514 -3.90 10.81 19.00
CA VAL A 514 -3.05 9.88 18.27
C VAL A 514 -3.46 9.88 16.80
N LEU A 515 -2.59 10.40 15.94
CA LEU A 515 -2.68 10.21 14.49
C LEU A 515 -1.98 8.90 14.12
N ALA A 516 -2.74 7.93 13.62
CA ALA A 516 -2.23 6.64 13.19
C ALA A 516 -2.20 6.54 11.65
N ASN A 517 -1.07 6.18 11.06
CA ASN A 517 -0.96 5.83 9.64
C ASN A 517 -1.12 4.32 9.49
N PHE A 518 -2.09 3.89 8.69
CA PHE A 518 -2.55 2.52 8.59
C PHE A 518 -2.42 2.01 7.16
N TYR A 519 -1.93 0.78 7.01
CA TYR A 519 -1.72 0.17 5.71
C TYR A 519 -2.17 -1.29 5.69
N GLY A 520 -2.94 -1.62 4.66
CA GLY A 520 -3.26 -2.99 4.28
C GLY A 520 -4.10 -3.02 3.01
N PRO A 521 -3.92 -4.04 2.17
CA PRO A 521 -4.84 -4.37 1.10
C PRO A 521 -5.99 -5.26 1.61
N THR A 522 -7.11 -5.29 0.88
CA THR A 522 -8.27 -6.13 1.22
C THR A 522 -7.95 -7.62 1.27
N GLU A 523 -7.01 -8.07 0.45
CA GLU A 523 -6.56 -9.47 0.43
C GLU A 523 -5.76 -9.90 1.68
N LEU A 524 -5.41 -8.94 2.56
CA LEU A 524 -4.76 -9.18 3.85
C LEU A 524 -5.65 -8.70 5.02
N THR A 525 -6.97 -8.82 4.86
CA THR A 525 -7.97 -8.53 5.89
C THR A 525 -7.82 -7.16 6.52
N ILE A 526 -8.18 -6.12 5.77
CA ILE A 526 -8.22 -4.69 6.17
C ILE A 526 -6.81 -4.06 6.32
N GLY A 527 -5.90 -4.71 7.03
CA GLY A 527 -4.74 -4.05 7.62
C GLY A 527 -3.64 -5.00 8.01
N ILE A 528 -2.39 -4.64 7.74
CA ILE A 528 -1.21 -5.38 8.18
C ILE A 528 -0.20 -4.53 8.94
N SER A 529 -0.32 -3.20 8.93
CA SER A 529 0.52 -2.33 9.74
C SER A 529 -0.21 -1.07 10.19
N ALA A 530 0.17 -0.59 11.37
CA ALA A 530 -0.20 0.72 11.88
C ALA A 530 1.00 1.36 12.59
N ARG A 531 1.11 2.68 12.52
CA ARG A 531 2.09 3.44 13.30
C ARG A 531 1.55 4.78 13.76
N LYS A 532 2.06 5.27 14.88
CA LYS A 532 1.85 6.64 15.34
C LYS A 532 2.79 7.45 14.49
N VAL A 533 2.25 8.47 13.85
CA VAL A 533 3.09 9.38 13.07
C VAL A 533 3.35 10.64 13.89
N MET A 534 4.57 11.15 13.77
CA MET A 534 5.03 12.42 14.31
C MET A 534 5.32 13.40 13.16
N ALA A 535 5.40 14.71 13.43
CA ALA A 535 5.59 15.71 12.38
C ALA A 535 6.89 15.54 11.57
N HIS A 536 7.92 14.94 12.18
CA HIS A 536 9.24 14.72 11.57
C HIS A 536 9.39 13.34 10.92
N ASP A 537 8.32 12.54 10.89
CA ASP A 537 8.37 11.19 10.35
C ASP A 537 8.44 11.14 8.82
N THR A 538 9.05 10.07 8.30
CA THR A 538 9.01 9.73 6.88
C THR A 538 7.61 9.26 6.50
N LYS A 539 6.93 10.00 5.61
CA LYS A 539 5.53 9.72 5.20
C LYS A 539 5.37 8.44 4.37
N GLU A 540 6.44 8.00 3.73
CA GLU A 540 6.51 6.73 2.98
C GLU A 540 6.51 5.52 3.91
N ASN A 541 6.95 5.69 5.17
CA ASN A 541 7.03 4.61 6.13
C ASN A 541 5.63 4.33 6.72
N VAL A 542 5.17 3.09 6.63
CA VAL A 542 3.85 2.64 7.11
C VAL A 542 3.94 1.78 8.38
N GLY A 543 5.11 1.77 9.02
CA GLY A 543 5.33 1.08 10.28
C GLY A 543 5.74 -0.37 10.09
N LYS A 544 5.81 -1.09 11.22
CA LYS A 544 6.07 -2.53 11.25
C LYS A 544 4.78 -3.29 10.99
N VAL A 545 4.90 -4.48 10.42
CA VAL A 545 3.74 -5.37 10.31
C VAL A 545 3.26 -5.83 11.68
N PHE A 546 1.97 -6.14 11.77
CA PHE A 546 1.36 -6.61 13.00
C PHE A 546 1.95 -7.97 13.43
N PRO A 547 1.96 -8.26 14.75
CA PRO A 547 2.40 -9.54 15.31
C PRO A 547 1.76 -10.81 14.71
N SER A 548 0.64 -10.68 13.98
CA SER A 548 -0.14 -11.79 13.41
C SER A 548 0.32 -12.24 12.02
N CYS A 549 1.26 -11.54 11.37
CA CYS A 549 1.75 -11.91 10.05
C CYS A 549 3.29 -11.81 9.94
N ASP A 550 3.82 -12.65 9.05
CA ASP A 550 5.19 -12.56 8.58
C ASP A 550 5.20 -11.71 7.30
N ALA A 551 6.26 -10.92 7.09
CA ALA A 551 6.39 -10.09 5.91
C ALA A 551 7.79 -10.18 5.31
N PHE A 552 7.84 -10.21 3.98
CA PHE A 552 9.04 -10.39 3.19
C PHE A 552 9.10 -9.35 2.09
N VAL A 553 10.29 -8.83 1.82
CA VAL A 553 10.56 -8.10 0.57
C VAL A 553 11.34 -9.03 -0.35
N VAL A 554 10.82 -9.24 -1.56
CA VAL A 554 11.37 -10.19 -2.53
C VAL A 554 11.64 -9.52 -3.86
N ASP A 555 12.57 -10.07 -4.64
CA ASP A 555 12.72 -9.66 -6.04
C ASP A 555 11.88 -10.51 -7.00
N ARG A 556 12.09 -10.30 -8.30
CA ARG A 556 11.28 -10.92 -9.38
C ARG A 556 11.32 -12.44 -9.35
N ASP A 557 12.40 -13.01 -8.84
CA ASP A 557 12.61 -14.46 -8.72
C ASP A 557 12.13 -15.01 -7.37
N MET A 558 11.34 -14.23 -6.62
CA MET A 558 10.80 -14.58 -5.29
C MET A 558 11.87 -14.84 -4.22
N ASN A 559 13.06 -14.27 -4.38
CA ASN A 559 14.11 -14.42 -3.39
C ASN A 559 14.12 -13.24 -2.41
N ILE A 560 14.16 -13.50 -1.09
CA ILE A 560 14.24 -12.45 -0.05
C ILE A 560 15.44 -11.54 -0.32
N VAL A 561 15.20 -10.23 -0.36
CA VAL A 561 16.26 -9.23 -0.59
C VAL A 561 16.91 -8.78 0.73
N PRO A 562 18.12 -8.21 0.71
CA PRO A 562 18.74 -7.63 1.91
C PRO A 562 17.89 -6.48 2.49
N LEU A 563 18.04 -6.19 3.78
CA LEU A 563 17.40 -5.02 4.41
C LEU A 563 17.74 -3.72 3.68
N GLY A 564 16.72 -2.88 3.47
CA GLY A 564 16.77 -1.59 2.79
C GLY A 564 16.79 -1.65 1.26
N THR A 565 16.84 -2.85 0.67
CA THR A 565 16.71 -3.06 -0.78
C THR A 565 15.25 -2.98 -1.22
N PRO A 566 14.92 -2.29 -2.32
CA PRO A 566 13.59 -2.32 -2.94
C PRO A 566 13.18 -3.70 -3.46
N GLY A 567 11.90 -4.04 -3.31
CA GLY A 567 11.31 -5.25 -3.87
C GLY A 567 9.80 -5.31 -3.66
N GLU A 568 9.18 -6.40 -4.11
CA GLU A 568 7.76 -6.65 -3.88
C GLU A 568 7.51 -7.08 -2.43
N LEU A 569 6.50 -6.50 -1.79
CA LEU A 569 6.03 -6.97 -0.49
C LEU A 569 5.20 -8.26 -0.63
N VAL A 570 5.59 -9.29 0.12
CA VAL A 570 4.87 -10.56 0.26
C VAL A 570 4.55 -10.76 1.73
N VAL A 571 3.31 -11.08 2.05
CA VAL A 571 2.86 -11.22 3.44
C VAL A 571 2.23 -12.58 3.65
N GLU A 572 2.76 -13.33 4.61
CA GLU A 572 2.32 -14.66 5.01
C GLU A 572 1.60 -14.58 6.35
N GLY A 573 0.56 -15.40 6.53
CA GLY A 573 -0.06 -15.59 7.83
C GLY A 573 -1.58 -15.52 7.79
N VAL A 574 -2.16 -15.45 8.99
CA VAL A 574 -3.60 -15.62 9.19
C VAL A 574 -4.46 -14.54 8.55
N LEU A 575 -3.88 -13.37 8.31
CA LEU A 575 -4.59 -12.25 7.71
C LEU A 575 -4.83 -12.42 6.20
N ALA A 576 -4.15 -13.37 5.55
CA ALA A 576 -4.35 -13.64 4.14
C ALA A 576 -5.76 -14.17 3.86
N ALA A 577 -6.39 -13.60 2.84
CA ALA A 577 -7.65 -14.09 2.30
C ALA A 577 -7.53 -15.53 1.80
N ARG A 578 -8.66 -16.25 1.73
CA ARG A 578 -8.72 -17.58 1.11
C ARG A 578 -8.42 -17.49 -0.39
N GLY A 579 -8.78 -16.38 -1.03
CA GLY A 579 -8.59 -16.15 -2.46
C GLY A 579 -9.67 -15.26 -3.05
N TYR A 580 -9.75 -15.27 -4.38
CA TYR A 580 -10.80 -14.60 -5.12
C TYR A 580 -11.90 -15.58 -5.54
N LEU A 581 -13.16 -15.18 -5.36
CA LEU A 581 -14.33 -15.95 -5.76
C LEU A 581 -14.35 -16.16 -7.28
N ASN A 582 -14.54 -17.40 -7.73
CA ASN A 582 -14.66 -17.80 -9.13
C ASN A 582 -13.46 -17.40 -10.03
N LEU A 583 -12.29 -17.13 -9.44
CA LEU A 583 -11.11 -16.58 -10.14
C LEU A 583 -9.83 -17.37 -9.79
N ASP A 584 -9.87 -18.70 -9.90
CA ASP A 584 -8.80 -19.62 -9.49
C ASP A 584 -7.41 -19.27 -10.07
N HIS A 585 -7.35 -18.87 -11.34
CA HIS A 585 -6.08 -18.47 -11.98
C HIS A 585 -5.49 -17.21 -11.34
N LEU A 586 -6.32 -16.21 -11.01
CA LEU A 586 -5.87 -15.01 -10.31
C LEU A 586 -5.49 -15.34 -8.87
N THR A 587 -6.26 -16.21 -8.21
CA THR A 587 -5.96 -16.70 -6.86
C THR A 587 -4.59 -17.38 -6.83
N ALA A 588 -4.31 -18.33 -7.73
CA ALA A 588 -3.02 -19.02 -7.79
C ALA A 588 -1.83 -18.10 -8.12
N LYS A 589 -2.08 -17.01 -8.85
CA LYS A 589 -1.05 -16.00 -9.16
C LYS A 589 -0.74 -15.10 -7.95
N SER A 590 -1.76 -14.72 -7.18
CA SER A 590 -1.64 -13.74 -6.08
C SER A 590 -1.39 -14.37 -4.72
N PHE A 591 -1.94 -15.56 -4.47
CA PHE A 591 -1.79 -16.31 -3.23
C PHE A 591 -0.88 -17.51 -3.49
N VAL A 592 0.32 -17.44 -2.95
CA VAL A 592 1.40 -18.40 -3.18
C VAL A 592 1.78 -19.11 -1.89
N ARG A 593 2.39 -20.28 -1.98
CA ARG A 593 3.00 -20.94 -0.81
C ARG A 593 4.44 -20.44 -0.68
N TYR A 594 4.68 -19.54 0.28
CA TYR A 594 5.98 -18.87 0.42
C TYR A 594 6.19 -18.39 1.87
N PRO A 595 7.44 -18.45 2.41
CA PRO A 595 8.60 -19.12 1.85
C PRO A 595 8.54 -20.64 2.04
N THR A 596 7.56 -21.11 2.80
CA THR A 596 7.35 -22.52 3.09
C THR A 596 6.06 -23.05 2.46
N PRO A 597 5.97 -24.35 2.13
CA PRO A 597 4.75 -24.95 1.58
C PRO A 597 3.53 -24.91 2.51
N GLN A 598 3.72 -24.69 3.82
CA GLN A 598 2.69 -24.91 4.83
C GLN A 598 1.68 -23.77 4.97
N SER A 599 2.04 -22.54 4.59
CA SER A 599 1.16 -21.36 4.71
C SER A 599 0.90 -20.68 3.37
N TRP A 600 -0.21 -19.95 3.29
CA TRP A 600 -0.46 -19.05 2.18
C TRP A 600 0.16 -17.68 2.47
N ALA A 601 0.74 -17.10 1.42
CA ALA A 601 1.25 -15.75 1.39
C ALA A 601 0.63 -14.99 0.22
N TYR A 602 0.37 -13.71 0.41
CA TYR A 602 -0.18 -12.83 -0.61
C TYR A 602 0.91 -11.92 -1.17
N ARG A 603 1.01 -11.91 -2.50
CA ARG A 603 1.83 -10.96 -3.27
C ARG A 603 1.07 -9.66 -3.44
N THR A 604 1.50 -8.60 -2.77
CA THR A 604 0.73 -7.34 -2.75
C THR A 604 0.83 -6.55 -4.06
N GLY A 605 1.93 -6.75 -4.80
CA GLY A 605 2.37 -5.90 -5.90
C GLY A 605 2.79 -4.48 -5.50
N ASP A 606 2.89 -4.19 -4.20
CA ASP A 606 3.46 -2.94 -3.71
C ASP A 606 4.99 -3.04 -3.77
N LEU A 607 5.61 -2.03 -4.37
CA LEU A 607 7.07 -1.85 -4.35
C LEU A 607 7.43 -1.16 -3.04
N VAL A 608 8.22 -1.84 -2.22
CA VAL A 608 8.58 -1.37 -0.89
C VAL A 608 10.06 -1.61 -0.62
N ARG A 609 10.56 -1.04 0.47
CA ARG A 609 11.77 -1.52 1.14
C ARG A 609 11.50 -1.70 2.62
N MET A 610 12.15 -2.68 3.23
CA MET A 610 12.12 -2.89 4.68
C MET A 610 13.30 -2.18 5.32
N THR A 611 13.05 -1.29 6.27
CA THR A 611 14.09 -0.55 7.00
C THR A 611 14.81 -1.46 8.00
N PRO A 612 15.96 -1.06 8.55
CA PRO A 612 16.68 -1.84 9.57
C PRO A 612 15.89 -2.19 10.83
N ASP A 613 14.86 -1.41 11.17
CA ASP A 613 13.99 -1.71 12.31
C ASP A 613 12.79 -2.61 11.94
N HIS A 614 12.76 -3.09 10.70
CA HIS A 614 11.70 -3.91 10.09
C HIS A 614 10.38 -3.19 9.81
N SER A 615 10.36 -1.85 9.83
CA SER A 615 9.25 -1.08 9.25
C SER A 615 9.31 -1.07 7.72
N ILE A 616 8.17 -0.82 7.08
CA ILE A 616 8.02 -0.85 5.63
C ILE A 616 7.93 0.58 5.10
N GLU A 617 8.71 0.89 4.08
CA GLU A 617 8.58 2.12 3.30
C GLU A 617 7.99 1.82 1.92
N ILE A 618 6.86 2.46 1.60
CA ILE A 618 6.17 2.29 0.32
C ILE A 618 6.79 3.21 -0.72
N MET A 619 7.29 2.62 -1.81
CA MET A 619 7.91 3.32 -2.94
C MET A 619 6.95 3.46 -4.12
N GLY A 620 5.97 2.57 -4.24
CA GLY A 620 4.95 2.62 -5.29
C GLY A 620 4.32 1.26 -5.54
N ARG A 621 3.95 1.02 -6.80
CA ARG A 621 3.41 -0.25 -7.27
C ARG A 621 4.20 -0.77 -8.44
N ILE A 622 4.28 -2.10 -8.54
CA ILE A 622 4.91 -2.78 -9.69
C ILE A 622 3.94 -2.93 -10.87
N ASP A 623 2.64 -2.73 -10.64
CA ASP A 623 1.58 -2.80 -11.64
C ASP A 623 0.87 -1.45 -11.87
N SER A 624 -0.23 -1.46 -12.63
CA SER A 624 -1.00 -0.27 -13.00
C SER A 624 -2.05 0.18 -11.98
N GLN A 625 -2.20 -0.52 -10.86
CA GLN A 625 -3.19 -0.13 -9.85
C GLN A 625 -2.81 1.19 -9.21
N VAL A 626 -3.82 2.00 -8.89
CA VAL A 626 -3.64 3.29 -8.27
C VAL A 626 -4.60 3.47 -7.10
N LYS A 627 -4.20 4.28 -6.12
CA LYS A 627 -5.06 4.75 -5.04
C LYS A 627 -5.61 6.12 -5.44
N TYR A 628 -6.93 6.23 -5.64
CA TYR A 628 -7.61 7.49 -5.96
C TYR A 628 -8.65 7.79 -4.88
N ARG A 629 -8.50 8.90 -4.15
CA ARG A 629 -9.44 9.30 -3.07
C ARG A 629 -9.69 8.18 -2.05
N GLY A 630 -8.63 7.47 -1.67
CA GLY A 630 -8.67 6.37 -0.72
C GLY A 630 -9.08 5.02 -1.30
N VAL A 631 -9.39 4.98 -2.59
CA VAL A 631 -9.95 3.80 -3.25
C VAL A 631 -8.91 3.13 -4.13
N ARG A 632 -8.74 1.81 -3.99
CA ARG A 632 -7.98 1.00 -4.94
C ARG A 632 -8.76 0.94 -6.27
N LEU A 633 -8.20 1.55 -7.29
CA LEU A 633 -8.80 1.71 -8.61
C LEU A 633 -7.94 1.04 -9.67
N GLU A 634 -8.55 0.17 -10.45
CA GLU A 634 -8.01 -0.39 -11.68
C GLU A 634 -8.37 0.53 -12.86
N THR A 635 -7.45 1.40 -13.27
CA THR A 635 -7.71 2.31 -14.40
C THR A 635 -7.96 1.55 -15.71
N GLU A 636 -7.35 0.38 -15.85
CA GLU A 636 -7.59 -0.51 -16.99
C GLU A 636 -9.03 -1.04 -17.04
N GLY A 637 -9.66 -1.26 -15.89
CA GLY A 637 -11.07 -1.64 -15.82
C GLY A 637 -12.00 -0.54 -16.34
N VAL A 638 -11.69 0.72 -16.02
CA VAL A 638 -12.40 1.89 -16.58
C VAL A 638 -12.16 2.01 -18.07
N SER A 639 -10.92 1.81 -18.52
CA SER A 639 -10.58 1.80 -19.94
C SER A 639 -11.31 0.68 -20.69
N ASN A 640 -11.42 -0.51 -20.13
CA ASN A 640 -12.18 -1.63 -20.69
C ASN A 640 -13.66 -1.29 -20.91
N ILE A 641 -14.31 -0.72 -19.90
CA ILE A 641 -15.72 -0.30 -20.00
C ILE A 641 -15.90 0.71 -21.13
N LEU A 642 -15.00 1.68 -21.25
CA LEU A 642 -15.03 2.68 -22.32
C LEU A 642 -14.80 2.08 -23.71
N ARG A 643 -13.93 1.07 -23.84
CA ARG A 643 -13.71 0.35 -25.11
C ARG A 643 -14.94 -0.42 -25.57
N LEU A 644 -15.70 -0.97 -24.62
CA LEU A 644 -16.91 -1.77 -24.88
C LEU A 644 -18.19 -0.92 -24.97
N ALA A 645 -18.13 0.37 -24.63
CA ALA A 645 -19.29 1.24 -24.50
C ALA A 645 -19.92 1.68 -25.84
N SER A 646 -19.19 1.56 -26.96
CA SER A 646 -19.68 1.95 -28.29
C SER A 646 -19.66 0.77 -29.25
N SER A 647 -20.82 0.42 -29.81
CA SER A 647 -20.92 -0.60 -30.86
C SER A 647 -20.69 -0.05 -32.26
N SER A 648 -20.70 1.27 -32.42
CA SER A 648 -20.58 1.95 -33.72
C SER A 648 -19.13 2.28 -34.10
N VAL A 649 -18.24 2.36 -33.10
CA VAL A 649 -16.82 2.69 -33.28
C VAL A 649 -16.02 1.82 -32.34
N GLU A 650 -15.09 1.02 -32.88
CA GLU A 650 -14.11 0.32 -32.07
C GLU A 650 -13.13 1.34 -31.48
N LEU A 651 -12.98 1.34 -30.15
CA LEU A 651 -12.21 2.34 -29.43
C LEU A 651 -10.97 1.74 -28.77
N LEU A 652 -9.93 2.55 -28.71
CA LEU A 652 -8.88 2.49 -27.71
C LEU A 652 -9.23 3.46 -26.59
N ALA A 653 -8.96 3.04 -25.35
CA ALA A 653 -9.12 3.89 -24.19
C ALA A 653 -7.92 3.73 -23.25
N THR A 654 -7.50 4.84 -22.65
CA THR A 654 -6.49 4.88 -21.61
C THR A 654 -6.96 5.83 -20.51
N THR A 655 -7.10 5.30 -19.31
CA THR A 655 -7.50 6.05 -18.11
C THR A 655 -6.29 6.24 -17.20
N LEU A 656 -6.13 7.46 -16.67
CA LEU A 656 -5.04 7.79 -15.75
C LEU A 656 -5.47 8.90 -14.77
N ILE A 657 -4.79 8.98 -13.64
CA ILE A 657 -4.93 10.07 -12.68
C ILE A 657 -3.92 11.15 -13.06
N THR A 658 -4.39 12.37 -13.28
CA THR A 658 -3.53 13.51 -13.65
C THR A 658 -4.11 14.82 -13.12
N GLN A 659 -3.35 15.91 -13.19
CA GLN A 659 -3.76 17.23 -12.73
C GLN A 659 -3.69 18.23 -13.88
N HIS A 660 -4.75 19.03 -14.01
CA HIS A 660 -4.78 20.18 -14.90
C HIS A 660 -4.11 21.38 -14.22
N ALA A 661 -3.45 22.28 -14.97
CA ALA A 661 -2.80 23.46 -14.40
C ALA A 661 -3.75 24.38 -13.60
N SER A 662 -5.04 24.38 -13.94
CA SER A 662 -6.11 25.14 -13.27
C SER A 662 -6.86 24.39 -12.16
N LEU A 663 -6.49 23.14 -11.85
CA LEU A 663 -7.11 22.36 -10.77
C LEU A 663 -6.14 22.22 -9.61
N SER A 664 -6.64 22.36 -8.38
CA SER A 664 -5.85 22.19 -7.15
C SER A 664 -5.57 20.72 -6.81
N GLN A 665 -6.31 19.79 -7.41
CA GLN A 665 -6.27 18.36 -7.10
C GLN A 665 -6.15 17.52 -8.38
N GLN A 666 -5.61 16.32 -8.24
CA GLN A 666 -5.61 15.32 -9.31
C GLN A 666 -7.04 14.78 -9.56
N VAL A 667 -7.32 14.46 -10.82
CA VAL A 667 -8.60 13.93 -11.29
C VAL A 667 -8.38 12.69 -12.16
N LEU A 668 -9.37 11.81 -12.16
CA LEU A 668 -9.40 10.67 -13.08
C LEU A 668 -9.82 11.14 -14.47
N VAL A 669 -8.97 10.90 -15.47
CA VAL A 669 -9.19 11.32 -16.87
C VAL A 669 -9.07 10.12 -17.78
N SER A 670 -9.99 10.00 -18.73
CA SER A 670 -9.93 8.96 -19.77
C SER A 670 -9.74 9.59 -21.14
N PHE A 671 -8.79 9.08 -21.90
CA PHE A 671 -8.57 9.45 -23.29
C PHE A 671 -9.09 8.32 -24.17
N VAL A 672 -9.85 8.67 -25.21
CA VAL A 672 -10.46 7.71 -26.12
C VAL A 672 -10.16 8.07 -27.56
N ALA A 673 -9.85 7.08 -28.39
CA ALA A 673 -9.63 7.28 -29.81
C ALA A 673 -10.14 6.08 -30.61
N PRO A 674 -10.50 6.22 -31.90
CA PRO A 674 -10.80 5.09 -32.76
C PRO A 674 -9.61 4.12 -32.86
N SER A 675 -9.85 2.81 -32.81
CA SER A 675 -8.82 1.77 -33.05
C SER A 675 -8.13 1.98 -34.40
N HIS A 676 -8.92 2.33 -35.42
CA HIS A 676 -8.46 2.63 -36.76
C HIS A 676 -8.39 4.15 -37.02
N SER A 677 -7.44 4.82 -36.36
CA SER A 677 -7.25 6.27 -36.49
C SER A 677 -6.64 6.73 -37.83
N GLY A 678 -6.13 5.80 -38.65
CA GLY A 678 -5.33 6.14 -39.85
C GLY A 678 -3.92 6.67 -39.55
N VAL A 679 -3.54 6.77 -38.27
CA VAL A 679 -2.21 7.25 -37.83
C VAL A 679 -1.28 6.06 -37.59
N GLY A 680 -0.15 6.03 -38.31
CA GLY A 680 0.84 4.95 -38.25
C GLY A 680 1.58 4.87 -36.91
N VAL A 681 2.17 3.70 -36.60
CA VAL A 681 2.84 3.43 -35.31
C VAL A 681 3.99 4.40 -35.04
N VAL A 682 4.73 4.80 -36.08
CA VAL A 682 5.84 5.77 -35.96
C VAL A 682 5.30 7.13 -35.49
N ASP A 683 4.27 7.65 -36.14
CA ASP A 683 3.65 8.93 -35.78
C ASP A 683 3.05 8.89 -34.37
N ARG A 684 2.46 7.76 -33.96
CA ARG A 684 1.97 7.59 -32.58
C ARG A 684 3.08 7.65 -31.53
N ARG A 685 4.35 7.43 -31.90
CA ARG A 685 5.52 7.50 -31.01
C ARG A 685 6.23 8.86 -31.03
N THR A 686 6.13 9.58 -32.14
CA THR A 686 6.90 10.81 -32.37
C THR A 686 6.07 12.09 -32.32
N THR A 687 4.73 11.99 -32.41
CA THR A 687 3.82 13.14 -32.45
C THR A 687 2.85 13.16 -31.28
N ALA A 688 2.46 14.37 -30.85
CA ALA A 688 1.46 14.54 -29.81
C ALA A 688 0.03 14.39 -30.40
N PRO A 689 -0.88 13.70 -29.71
CA PRO A 689 -2.27 13.59 -30.15
C PRO A 689 -3.00 14.94 -30.00
N THR A 690 -4.08 15.11 -30.78
CA THR A 690 -4.95 16.29 -30.72
C THR A 690 -6.34 15.91 -30.22
N ILE A 691 -6.97 16.82 -29.48
CA ILE A 691 -8.33 16.64 -28.94
C ILE A 691 -9.35 16.86 -30.06
N LYS A 692 -10.33 15.96 -30.15
CA LYS A 692 -11.48 16.06 -31.04
C LYS A 692 -12.64 16.72 -30.29
N TYR A 693 -13.09 17.87 -30.79
CA TYR A 693 -14.13 18.70 -30.15
C TYR A 693 -15.54 18.44 -30.69
N ASP A 694 -15.66 17.77 -31.84
CA ASP A 694 -16.90 17.43 -32.56
C ASP A 694 -17.46 16.04 -32.17
N SER A 695 -17.05 15.50 -31.03
CA SER A 695 -17.35 14.13 -30.58
C SER A 695 -18.38 14.05 -29.45
N GLY A 696 -19.23 15.08 -29.30
CA GLY A 696 -20.18 15.21 -28.19
C GLY A 696 -21.13 14.03 -28.01
N ALA A 697 -21.70 13.51 -29.11
CA ALA A 697 -22.58 12.33 -29.07
C ALA A 697 -21.86 11.06 -28.59
N LEU A 698 -20.61 10.86 -29.01
CA LEU A 698 -19.77 9.76 -28.55
C LEU A 698 -19.49 9.91 -27.05
N VAL A 699 -19.04 11.09 -26.61
CA VAL A 699 -18.76 11.36 -25.19
C VAL A 699 -19.98 11.12 -24.31
N ASN A 700 -21.18 11.52 -24.75
CA ASN A 700 -22.42 11.21 -24.03
C ASN A 700 -22.68 9.71 -23.91
N THR A 701 -22.51 8.97 -25.01
CA THR A 701 -22.65 7.50 -25.01
C THR A 701 -21.69 6.85 -23.99
N LEU A 702 -20.43 7.30 -24.00
CA LEU A 702 -19.41 6.83 -23.08
C LEU A 702 -19.72 7.19 -21.62
N LYS A 703 -20.21 8.41 -21.35
CA LYS A 703 -20.65 8.85 -20.01
C LYS A 703 -21.81 7.99 -19.51
N MET A 704 -22.81 7.73 -20.34
CA MET A 704 -23.95 6.87 -19.97
C MET A 704 -23.51 5.44 -19.64
N ALA A 705 -22.58 4.87 -20.40
CA ALA A 705 -22.02 3.55 -20.09
C ALA A 705 -21.26 3.56 -18.76
N VAL A 706 -20.40 4.54 -18.53
CA VAL A 706 -19.71 4.73 -17.25
C VAL A 706 -20.70 4.90 -16.09
N ASP A 707 -21.74 5.71 -16.26
CA ASP A 707 -22.73 5.96 -15.20
C ASP A 707 -23.52 4.71 -14.82
N ARG A 708 -23.79 3.85 -15.80
CA ARG A 708 -24.51 2.58 -15.61
C ARG A 708 -23.65 1.51 -14.93
N GLU A 709 -22.38 1.38 -15.33
CA GLU A 709 -21.51 0.28 -14.90
C GLU A 709 -20.66 0.64 -13.67
N LEU A 710 -20.27 1.91 -13.51
CA LEU A 710 -19.30 2.35 -12.52
C LEU A 710 -19.92 3.17 -11.38
N PRO A 711 -19.49 2.94 -10.14
CA PRO A 711 -19.84 3.79 -9.02
C PRO A 711 -19.19 5.17 -9.18
N VAL A 712 -19.78 6.19 -8.55
CA VAL A 712 -19.41 7.61 -8.70
C VAL A 712 -17.90 7.86 -8.54
N TYR A 713 -17.25 7.21 -7.58
CA TYR A 713 -15.82 7.39 -7.31
C TYR A 713 -14.88 6.80 -8.38
N MET A 714 -15.37 5.90 -9.26
CA MET A 714 -14.60 5.34 -10.38
C MET A 714 -14.85 6.08 -11.70
N ARG A 715 -15.77 7.05 -11.72
CA ARG A 715 -16.15 7.75 -12.96
C ARG A 715 -15.09 8.79 -13.32
N PRO A 716 -14.56 8.78 -14.56
CA PRO A 716 -13.66 9.83 -15.01
C PRO A 716 -14.35 11.20 -14.95
N ALA A 717 -13.65 12.20 -14.40
CA ALA A 717 -14.12 13.58 -14.42
C ALA A 717 -14.16 14.15 -15.85
N TYR A 718 -13.28 13.65 -16.71
CA TYR A 718 -13.20 14.02 -18.12
C TYR A 718 -13.00 12.77 -18.99
N ILE A 719 -13.79 12.66 -20.06
CA ILE A 719 -13.58 11.70 -21.15
C ILE A 719 -13.19 12.52 -22.38
N ILE A 720 -11.93 12.44 -22.80
CA ILE A 720 -11.30 13.31 -23.80
C ILE A 720 -11.11 12.53 -25.09
N PRO A 721 -11.90 12.81 -26.15
CA PRO A 721 -11.68 12.22 -27.45
C PRO A 721 -10.40 12.76 -28.08
N THR A 722 -9.54 11.87 -28.57
CA THR A 722 -8.32 12.22 -29.31
C THR A 722 -8.33 11.57 -30.69
N ASN A 723 -7.48 12.07 -31.59
CA ASN A 723 -7.30 11.45 -32.90
C ASN A 723 -6.60 10.08 -32.82
N PHE A 724 -5.70 9.85 -31.86
CA PHE A 724 -5.09 8.56 -31.56
C PHE A 724 -4.62 8.49 -30.10
N ILE A 725 -4.23 7.30 -29.63
CA ILE A 725 -3.54 7.10 -28.35
C ILE A 725 -2.03 6.99 -28.62
N PRO A 726 -1.19 7.87 -28.02
CA PRO A 726 0.25 7.88 -28.25
C PRO A 726 0.90 6.65 -27.63
N LEU A 727 2.04 6.22 -28.18
CA LEU A 727 2.73 5.00 -27.77
C LEU A 727 4.17 5.30 -27.33
N THR A 728 4.61 4.60 -26.30
CA THR A 728 6.02 4.48 -25.91
C THR A 728 6.79 3.65 -26.94
N LEU A 729 8.13 3.65 -26.85
CA LEU A 729 9.01 2.79 -27.68
C LEU A 729 8.63 1.30 -27.58
N ASN A 730 8.16 0.88 -26.40
CA ASN A 730 7.73 -0.50 -26.12
C ASN A 730 6.29 -0.80 -26.60
N GLY A 731 5.65 0.14 -27.30
CA GLY A 731 4.30 -0.05 -27.88
C GLY A 731 3.15 0.03 -26.89
N LYS A 732 3.38 0.42 -25.63
CA LYS A 732 2.34 0.73 -24.63
C LYS A 732 1.88 2.18 -24.74
N SER A 733 0.68 2.53 -24.24
CA SER A 733 0.20 3.91 -24.19
C SER A 733 1.21 4.84 -23.49
N ASP A 734 1.47 6.00 -24.07
CA ASP A 734 2.33 7.02 -23.47
C ASP A 734 1.52 7.92 -22.53
N ASN A 735 1.44 7.49 -21.27
CA ASN A 735 0.71 8.21 -20.24
C ASN A 735 1.33 9.57 -19.91
N LYS A 736 2.63 9.79 -20.15
CA LYS A 736 3.27 11.10 -19.92
C LYS A 736 2.79 12.11 -20.95
N VAL A 737 2.75 11.72 -22.22
CA VAL A 737 2.22 12.56 -23.31
C VAL A 737 0.75 12.90 -23.07
N LEU A 738 -0.07 11.91 -22.70
CA LEU A 738 -1.49 12.13 -22.39
C LEU A 738 -1.70 13.04 -21.17
N ALA A 739 -0.96 12.82 -20.08
CA ALA A 739 -1.02 13.66 -18.89
C ALA A 739 -0.61 15.11 -19.20
N GLN A 740 0.43 15.29 -20.02
CA GLN A 740 0.87 16.61 -20.46
C GLN A 740 -0.18 17.29 -21.35
N LEU A 741 -0.80 16.57 -22.29
CA LEU A 741 -1.90 17.09 -23.12
C LEU A 741 -3.02 17.64 -22.23
N PHE A 742 -3.46 16.90 -21.22
CA PHE A 742 -4.48 17.40 -20.30
C PHE A 742 -4.00 18.60 -19.50
N LYS A 743 -2.76 18.58 -19.00
CA LYS A 743 -2.20 19.67 -18.19
C LYS A 743 -2.13 21.00 -18.93
N THR A 744 -1.82 20.98 -20.22
CA THR A 744 -1.57 22.19 -21.04
C THR A 744 -2.77 22.65 -21.87
N THR A 745 -3.74 21.77 -22.13
CA THR A 745 -4.94 22.15 -22.90
C THR A 745 -5.75 23.19 -22.13
N PRO A 746 -6.17 24.32 -22.73
CA PRO A 746 -7.03 25.28 -22.05
C PRO A 746 -8.32 24.66 -21.51
N MET A 747 -8.71 24.98 -20.28
CA MET A 747 -9.89 24.38 -19.63
C MET A 747 -11.18 24.58 -20.45
N GLN A 748 -11.35 25.72 -21.12
CA GLN A 748 -12.49 25.94 -22.02
C GLN A 748 -12.54 24.94 -23.18
N SER A 749 -11.39 24.54 -23.72
CA SER A 749 -11.30 23.56 -24.79
C SER A 749 -11.66 22.16 -24.26
N LEU A 750 -11.19 21.79 -23.07
CA LEU A 750 -11.60 20.55 -22.41
C LEU A 750 -13.12 20.53 -22.17
N LEU A 751 -13.69 21.63 -21.68
CA LEU A 751 -15.14 21.72 -21.49
C LEU A 751 -15.92 21.64 -22.80
N LYS A 752 -15.38 22.17 -23.90
CA LYS A 752 -15.99 22.03 -25.24
C LYS A 752 -16.01 20.57 -25.68
N SER A 753 -14.93 19.80 -25.46
CA SER A 753 -14.93 18.36 -25.79
C SER A 753 -15.87 17.53 -24.92
N GLN A 754 -16.34 18.08 -23.79
CA GLN A 754 -17.34 17.44 -22.93
C GLN A 754 -18.80 17.71 -23.33
N ARG A 755 -19.05 18.69 -24.22
CA ARG A 755 -20.41 19.13 -24.58
C ARG A 755 -20.91 18.38 -25.81
N ALA A 756 -22.19 18.00 -25.73
CA ALA A 756 -22.97 17.43 -26.82
C ALA A 756 -23.22 18.47 -27.92
#